data_AF-A0A5C6F5T3-F1
#
_entry.id   AF-A0A5C6F5T3-F1
#
_cell.length_a   1.000
_cell.length_b   1.000
_cell.length_c   1.000
_cell.angle_alpha   90.00
_cell.angle_beta   90.00
_cell.angle_gamma   90.00
#
_symmetry.space_group_name_H-M   'P 1'
#
loop_
_entity.id
_entity.type
_entity.pdbx_description
1 polymer ?
#
loop_
_entity_poly.entity_id
_entity_poly.type
_entity_poly.pdbx_seq_one_letter_code
_entity_poly.pdbx_strand_id
1 'polypeptide(L)'
;MRFFLSLFLLATASVAACTAIAGGLGVTPADQFSLPEGFQIELVYEVPGEQQGSWVSLTVDPQGRLVACDQYGGLYRIDVSGETPQVEKLAIEFEGAQGLLCAFGSLYANVNSRDFPSGVWRLTDTDGDDQYDKKEHIIPLNGGTEHGPHAMILSPDGQRIIMCAGNNTTLPENITRSRVPRNWDEDHLLGRMPDARGHNADRLAPGGFIVSFNEDATDTELIATGFRNEYDIALNRQGELFAYDADMEWDVGTPWYRPTRVNHVISGAEFGWRNGTGKWPAYYPDSFGAAVEIGPGSPTGICFGYGAKFPAKYQNSLFICDWSYGNIHAVELTPDGSSYTGSYETFTTAAPLPVTDILIHPTDGAMYFTIGGRQTQSGLYRVSYTGTPDAAAAPVVDQEAAKLRDIRHQLEAMHVGETSADSVPMVLEHLSHTDRAIRFAARIALEHQPVERWRDRIATMTEPDGKILAVIALARSGKADDKANALTALNSIDWESLAPSQKIDLLRAYGLVGMRLGKIKDDDANQILAKIENRFPTGVNELDRELAQMLIYLNAGDATAKIVAEMKASPSQENQIYYAMALRGVKKGWTGKLHRDYFTWFSDIQSARGGMSFGGFIDNIKKEALERLPEKAQKRLASVINPPQKAGDEPEAAARPFVKQWTVDDLLASSTDDSHVPNFERGKEIFASAQCYKCHRMGSQGGILGPDLTAAGGRFNVHDLLVSMIEPSKVISDQYGATQFLTDDGRVIIGRVVNMREDSLAVMTNMLDPSSQTQVKRDTIEETRPAETSMMPAGLLDTFQPDEIADLIAYLRAGGRSSHAVYQTLTSTESMDDRWLTFPGGDGPGAGKHIVLVSGDHEYRSEEAMPQLAKILSQNLGFRCTVLFAIDPATGEINPDDVTNIPGLESLASADLAILGLRFRNLADDQMQMILDYVEAGRPLIGVRTSTHPFDIPADRQYAKYSWNNKEGEFAGGFGRRVFGETWVAHHGNHGHESTRGIIADADHPIVRGIKPGEIWGPTDVYAVTLPLSGDGHAVVQGQILTGMNSDDAPVTDERNSPMMPIAWTRTYNGGRVFTTTMGSADDLPSEGVRRMLINASFWCMGMENQIKPDLNVSIVGDYQPTPFGFGKFIPGKRPSDYAIGELTEAQ
;
A
#
# COMPACT_ATOMS: atom_id res chain seq x y z
N MET A 1 35.17 -54.53 -47.85
CA MET A 1 34.87 -53.42 -48.77
C MET A 1 34.61 -52.20 -47.91
N ARG A 2 35.66 -51.43 -47.58
CA ARG A 2 36.03 -50.18 -48.28
C ARG A 2 34.88 -49.18 -48.25
N PHE A 3 34.81 -48.39 -47.19
CA PHE A 3 34.86 -46.91 -47.18
C PHE A 3 34.89 -46.49 -45.70
N PHE A 4 35.61 -45.41 -45.38
CA PHE A 4 35.92 -44.89 -44.03
C PHE A 4 37.19 -45.44 -43.36
N LEU A 5 38.30 -45.25 -44.07
CA LEU A 5 39.61 -44.95 -43.50
C LEU A 5 39.94 -43.53 -43.98
N SER A 6 39.93 -42.51 -43.11
CA SER A 6 40.65 -41.22 -43.22
C SER A 6 40.09 -40.19 -42.22
N LEU A 7 40.56 -40.21 -40.97
CA LEU A 7 41.17 -39.07 -40.24
C LEU A 7 41.29 -39.45 -38.76
N PHE A 8 42.43 -40.06 -38.45
CA PHE A 8 42.95 -40.23 -37.10
C PHE A 8 44.19 -39.34 -37.04
N LEU A 9 44.08 -38.17 -36.42
CA LEU A 9 45.22 -37.39 -35.91
C LEU A 9 44.67 -36.26 -35.03
N LEU A 10 45.19 -36.21 -33.79
CA LEU A 10 44.93 -35.28 -32.69
C LEU A 10 43.76 -35.62 -31.75
N ALA A 11 44.00 -36.56 -30.83
CA ALA A 11 43.59 -36.46 -29.43
C ALA A 11 44.36 -37.50 -28.59
N THR A 12 45.55 -37.14 -28.13
CA THR A 12 46.28 -37.85 -27.05
C THR A 12 46.55 -36.85 -25.94
N ALA A 13 46.36 -37.31 -24.69
CA ALA A 13 46.48 -36.63 -23.40
C ALA A 13 45.23 -35.80 -23.02
N SER A 14 44.58 -35.96 -21.86
CA SER A 14 44.97 -36.60 -20.60
C SER A 14 43.71 -37.08 -19.85
N VAL A 15 43.70 -38.36 -19.48
CA VAL A 15 42.85 -38.87 -18.40
C VAL A 15 43.51 -38.42 -17.10
N ALA A 16 43.05 -37.31 -16.54
CA ALA A 16 43.17 -37.04 -15.11
C ALA A 16 41.79 -37.29 -14.52
N ALA A 17 41.71 -38.31 -13.67
CA ALA A 17 40.54 -38.56 -12.86
C ALA A 17 40.30 -37.34 -11.98
N CYS A 18 39.30 -36.51 -12.33
CA CYS A 18 38.60 -35.73 -11.32
C CYS A 18 37.82 -36.74 -10.49
N THR A 19 38.41 -37.16 -9.38
CA THR A 19 37.64 -37.50 -8.20
C THR A 19 36.83 -36.26 -7.85
N ALA A 20 35.59 -36.20 -8.32
CA ALA A 20 34.59 -35.30 -7.78
C ALA A 20 34.43 -35.69 -6.31
N ILE A 21 35.12 -34.95 -5.45
CA ILE A 21 34.70 -34.85 -4.06
C ILE A 21 33.35 -34.15 -4.16
N ALA A 22 32.30 -34.78 -3.66
CA ALA A 22 31.02 -34.13 -3.41
C ALA A 22 31.29 -33.01 -2.39
N GLY A 23 31.65 -31.83 -2.91
CA GLY A 23 31.75 -30.60 -2.15
C GLY A 23 30.36 -30.00 -2.17
N GLY A 24 29.75 -29.87 -0.99
CA GLY A 24 28.46 -29.21 -0.85
C GLY A 24 28.43 -27.83 -1.48
N LEU A 25 27.23 -27.27 -1.67
CA LEU A 25 27.05 -25.89 -2.16
C LEU A 25 27.95 -24.92 -1.37
N GLY A 26 29.06 -24.51 -1.98
CA GLY A 26 29.92 -23.43 -1.51
C GLY A 26 29.17 -22.10 -1.50
N VAL A 27 29.88 -20.99 -1.60
CA VAL A 27 29.23 -19.69 -1.77
C VAL A 27 28.40 -19.63 -3.06
N THR A 28 27.30 -18.88 -3.04
CA THR A 28 26.40 -18.71 -4.20
C THR A 28 27.16 -18.19 -5.43
N PRO A 29 27.26 -18.96 -6.53
CA PRO A 29 27.99 -18.53 -7.71
C PRO A 29 27.43 -17.24 -8.34
N ALA A 30 28.32 -16.40 -8.89
CA ALA A 30 27.95 -15.10 -9.45
C ALA A 30 26.92 -15.17 -10.60
N ASP A 31 26.88 -16.28 -11.34
CA ASP A 31 25.95 -16.52 -12.44
C ASP A 31 24.53 -16.93 -11.99
N GLN A 32 24.32 -17.16 -10.68
CA GLN A 32 23.00 -17.46 -10.10
C GLN A 32 22.25 -16.20 -9.61
N PHE A 33 22.87 -15.02 -9.68
CA PHE A 33 22.25 -13.77 -9.28
C PHE A 33 21.35 -13.20 -10.38
N SER A 34 20.16 -12.75 -9.99
CA SER A 34 19.36 -11.84 -10.81
C SER A 34 19.83 -10.41 -10.55
N LEU A 35 20.21 -9.68 -11.59
CA LEU A 35 20.70 -8.29 -11.52
C LEU A 35 19.98 -7.41 -12.54
N PRO A 36 19.87 -6.09 -12.28
CA PRO A 36 19.36 -5.17 -13.28
C PRO A 36 20.33 -5.05 -14.46
N GLU A 37 19.81 -4.61 -15.61
CA GLU A 37 20.62 -4.47 -16.83
C GLU A 37 21.86 -3.58 -16.60
N GLY A 38 23.01 -4.04 -17.09
CA GLY A 38 24.29 -3.33 -16.99
C GLY A 38 25.04 -3.51 -15.68
N PHE A 39 24.47 -4.17 -14.68
CA PHE A 39 25.20 -4.55 -13.46
C PHE A 39 25.92 -5.89 -13.63
N GLN A 40 27.02 -6.04 -12.91
CA GLN A 40 27.77 -7.28 -12.77
C GLN A 40 28.06 -7.54 -11.30
N ILE A 41 28.18 -8.81 -10.94
CA ILE A 41 28.58 -9.26 -9.61
C ILE A 41 29.80 -10.17 -9.70
N GLU A 42 30.68 -10.05 -8.71
CA GLU A 42 31.90 -10.83 -8.57
C GLU A 42 31.98 -11.38 -7.16
N LEU A 43 32.27 -12.67 -7.03
CA LEU A 43 32.70 -13.25 -5.77
C LEU A 43 34.15 -12.83 -5.51
N VAL A 44 34.35 -11.92 -4.56
CA VAL A 44 35.67 -11.40 -4.18
C VAL A 44 36.43 -12.44 -3.37
N TYR A 45 35.76 -13.01 -2.36
CA TYR A 45 36.37 -13.96 -1.44
C TYR A 45 35.36 -14.97 -0.92
N GLU A 46 35.67 -16.26 -1.06
CA GLU A 46 34.97 -17.34 -0.37
C GLU A 46 35.63 -17.55 0.99
N VAL A 47 34.86 -17.34 2.06
CA VAL A 47 35.39 -17.37 3.44
C VAL A 47 35.64 -18.83 3.85
N PRO A 48 36.87 -19.21 4.24
CA PRO A 48 37.15 -20.54 4.74
C PRO A 48 36.50 -20.74 6.11
N GLY A 49 35.31 -21.37 6.14
CA GLY A 49 34.45 -21.41 7.32
C GLY A 49 35.11 -22.01 8.58
N GLU A 50 35.93 -23.05 8.44
CA GLU A 50 36.64 -23.66 9.58
C GLU A 50 37.71 -22.74 10.20
N GLN A 51 38.28 -21.82 9.43
CA GLN A 51 39.36 -20.94 9.89
C GLN A 51 38.90 -19.52 10.19
N GLN A 52 37.92 -19.03 9.44
CA GLN A 52 37.50 -17.63 9.42
C GLN A 52 36.02 -17.43 9.78
N GLY A 53 35.27 -18.52 9.97
CA GLY A 53 33.89 -18.51 10.44
C GLY A 53 32.90 -17.93 9.43
N SER A 54 31.89 -17.24 9.94
CA SER A 54 30.79 -16.69 9.14
C SER A 54 30.62 -15.21 9.42
N TRP A 55 30.99 -14.37 8.46
CA TRP A 55 31.03 -12.92 8.65
C TRP A 55 29.63 -12.33 8.69
N VAL A 56 29.37 -11.45 9.65
CA VAL A 56 28.03 -10.87 9.91
C VAL A 56 27.99 -9.35 9.97
N SER A 57 29.13 -8.69 9.91
CA SER A 57 29.26 -7.23 9.90
C SER A 57 30.43 -6.80 9.04
N LEU A 58 30.35 -5.59 8.47
CA LEU A 58 31.30 -5.04 7.53
C LEU A 58 31.46 -3.53 7.75
N THR A 59 32.69 -3.02 7.73
CA THR A 59 32.98 -1.59 7.72
C THR A 59 34.22 -1.29 6.88
N VAL A 60 34.55 -0.02 6.68
CA VAL A 60 35.75 0.43 5.95
C VAL A 60 36.69 1.15 6.91
N ASP A 61 37.96 0.76 6.91
CA ASP A 61 38.99 1.45 7.69
C ASP A 61 39.51 2.72 6.99
N PRO A 62 40.28 3.58 7.69
CA PRO A 62 40.80 4.82 7.11
C PRO A 62 41.73 4.64 5.89
N GLN A 63 42.27 3.44 5.68
CA GLN A 63 43.13 3.11 4.53
C GLN A 63 42.32 2.59 3.33
N GLY A 64 41.00 2.43 3.47
CA GLY A 64 40.13 1.89 2.43
C GLY A 64 40.19 0.36 2.35
N ARG A 65 40.52 -0.32 3.45
CA ARG A 65 40.39 -1.78 3.58
C ARG A 65 39.08 -2.09 4.27
N LEU A 66 38.50 -3.25 3.97
CA LEU A 66 37.31 -3.71 4.67
C LEU A 66 37.70 -4.33 6.02
N VAL A 67 36.82 -4.22 7.00
CA VAL A 67 36.92 -4.96 8.26
C VAL A 67 35.62 -5.71 8.48
N ALA A 68 35.71 -7.00 8.77
CA ALA A 68 34.57 -7.88 9.01
C ALA A 68 34.71 -8.62 10.34
N CYS A 69 33.58 -9.01 10.95
CA CYS A 69 33.59 -9.88 12.14
C CYS A 69 32.88 -11.19 11.83
N ASP A 70 33.50 -12.29 12.26
CA ASP A 70 32.82 -13.57 12.40
C ASP A 70 31.81 -13.52 13.56
N GLN A 71 30.63 -14.11 13.36
CA GLN A 71 29.57 -14.16 14.37
C GLN A 71 30.02 -14.82 15.69
N TYR A 72 30.89 -15.82 15.59
CA TYR A 72 31.38 -16.61 16.74
C TYR A 72 32.92 -16.61 16.85
N GLY A 73 33.58 -15.64 16.24
CA GLY A 73 35.03 -15.57 16.20
C GLY A 73 35.57 -14.18 15.92
N GLY A 74 36.80 -14.13 15.40
CA GLY A 74 37.61 -12.91 15.37
C GLY A 74 37.22 -11.86 14.33
N LEU A 75 37.95 -10.74 14.39
CA LEU A 75 37.92 -9.69 13.39
C LEU A 75 38.92 -9.98 12.27
N TYR A 76 38.52 -9.66 11.04
CA TYR A 76 39.32 -9.84 9.84
C TYR A 76 39.41 -8.52 9.07
N ARG A 77 40.58 -8.21 8.54
CA ARG A 77 40.83 -7.08 7.66
C ARG A 77 41.07 -7.60 6.25
N ILE A 78 40.44 -6.98 5.26
CA ILE A 78 40.45 -7.42 3.87
C ILE A 78 40.89 -6.25 2.98
N ASP A 79 42.07 -6.39 2.36
CA ASP A 79 42.53 -5.49 1.31
C ASP A 79 42.00 -5.97 -0.05
N VAL A 80 41.13 -5.16 -0.65
CA VAL A 80 40.48 -5.42 -1.95
C VAL A 80 41.08 -4.62 -3.11
N SER A 81 42.22 -3.94 -2.89
CA SER A 81 42.86 -3.08 -3.90
C SER A 81 43.61 -3.85 -4.99
N GLY A 82 43.99 -5.10 -4.73
CA GLY A 82 44.67 -5.99 -5.68
C GLY A 82 43.73 -6.89 -6.49
N GLU A 83 44.28 -7.67 -7.41
CA GLU A 83 43.52 -8.69 -8.17
C GLU A 83 43.01 -9.83 -7.29
N THR A 84 43.68 -10.11 -6.17
CA THR A 84 43.29 -11.13 -5.19
C THR A 84 43.22 -10.49 -3.81
N PRO A 85 42.10 -10.60 -3.09
CA PRO A 85 41.98 -9.98 -1.78
C PRO A 85 42.98 -10.57 -0.80
N GLN A 86 43.59 -9.71 0.02
CA GLN A 86 44.45 -10.15 1.12
C GLN A 86 43.66 -10.09 2.42
N VAL A 87 43.47 -11.25 3.06
CA VAL A 87 42.72 -11.37 4.31
C VAL A 87 43.68 -11.60 5.47
N GLU A 88 43.63 -10.70 6.44
CA GLU A 88 44.41 -10.73 7.67
C GLU A 88 43.46 -10.93 8.87
N LYS A 89 43.79 -11.84 9.78
CA LYS A 89 43.12 -11.92 11.09
C LYS A 89 43.77 -10.91 12.03
N LEU A 90 42.97 -10.00 12.61
CA LEU A 90 43.49 -9.03 13.57
C LEU A 90 43.93 -9.75 14.86
N ALA A 91 45.05 -9.30 15.44
CA ALA A 91 45.66 -9.95 16.59
C ALA A 91 44.81 -9.88 17.87
N ILE A 92 43.88 -8.92 17.94
CA ILE A 92 43.04 -8.70 19.11
C ILE A 92 41.95 -9.77 19.23
N GLU A 93 41.83 -10.36 20.41
CA GLU A 93 40.76 -11.32 20.71
C GLU A 93 39.41 -10.61 20.86
N PHE A 94 38.48 -10.94 19.97
CA PHE A 94 37.14 -10.36 19.87
C PHE A 94 36.16 -11.41 19.32
N GLU A 95 34.87 -11.30 19.66
CA GLU A 95 33.81 -12.19 19.16
C GLU A 95 32.46 -11.47 19.09
N GLY A 96 31.66 -11.79 18.06
CA GLY A 96 30.23 -11.47 18.03
C GLY A 96 29.91 -10.00 17.82
N ALA A 97 30.80 -9.24 17.15
CA ALA A 97 30.51 -7.88 16.74
C ALA A 97 29.51 -7.89 15.58
N GLN A 98 28.26 -7.52 15.86
CA GLN A 98 27.20 -7.41 14.84
C GLN A 98 27.10 -6.00 14.27
N GLY A 99 27.78 -5.02 14.86
CA GLY A 99 28.00 -3.70 14.27
C GLY A 99 29.45 -3.28 14.37
N LEU A 100 30.00 -2.71 13.29
CA LEU A 100 31.36 -2.21 13.21
C LEU A 100 31.37 -0.79 12.65
N LEU A 101 32.21 0.08 13.22
CA LEU A 101 32.39 1.44 12.74
C LEU A 101 33.81 1.93 13.03
N CYS A 102 34.56 2.31 11.99
CA CYS A 102 35.78 3.08 12.17
C CYS A 102 35.44 4.58 12.31
N ALA A 103 35.75 5.15 13.47
CA ALA A 103 35.49 6.55 13.78
C ALA A 103 36.50 7.07 14.80
N PHE A 104 36.78 8.38 14.82
CA PHE A 104 37.64 9.02 15.83
C PHE A 104 39.01 8.33 16.03
N GLY A 105 39.60 7.78 14.96
CA GLY A 105 40.87 7.04 15.03
C GLY A 105 40.81 5.69 15.75
N SER A 106 39.62 5.15 16.00
CA SER A 106 39.39 3.86 16.65
C SER A 106 38.42 3.00 15.84
N LEU A 107 38.44 1.68 16.10
CA LEU A 107 37.38 0.77 15.66
C LEU A 107 36.39 0.58 16.81
N TYR A 108 35.14 0.93 16.57
CA TYR A 108 34.03 0.64 17.48
C TYR A 108 33.37 -0.67 17.05
N ALA A 109 33.14 -1.55 18.02
CA ALA A 109 32.50 -2.83 17.80
C ALA A 109 31.34 -3.01 18.78
N ASN A 110 30.13 -3.18 18.24
CA ASN A 110 28.93 -3.42 19.03
C ASN A 110 28.65 -4.92 19.09
N VAL A 111 28.84 -5.49 20.29
CA VAL A 111 28.84 -6.94 20.50
C VAL A 111 27.48 -7.43 20.92
N ASN A 112 27.02 -8.48 20.25
CA ASN A 112 25.85 -9.28 20.62
C ASN A 112 26.25 -10.74 20.77
N SER A 113 26.71 -11.12 21.97
CA SER A 113 27.21 -12.46 22.28
C SER A 113 26.73 -12.96 23.65
N ARG A 114 26.64 -14.29 23.80
CA ARG A 114 26.41 -14.95 25.09
C ARG A 114 27.71 -15.16 25.87
N ASP A 115 28.81 -15.33 25.14
CA ASP A 115 30.09 -15.79 25.66
C ASP A 115 31.11 -14.65 25.77
N PHE A 116 30.88 -13.54 25.05
CA PHE A 116 31.63 -12.29 25.17
C PHE A 116 30.74 -11.16 25.75
N PRO A 117 31.26 -10.25 26.59
CA PRO A 117 30.45 -9.16 27.13
C PRO A 117 29.86 -8.28 26.04
N SER A 118 28.53 -8.26 25.97
CA SER A 118 27.76 -7.51 24.97
C SER A 118 27.78 -6.01 25.24
N GLY A 119 27.62 -5.21 24.19
CA GLY A 119 27.71 -3.76 24.23
C GLY A 119 28.80 -3.18 23.34
N VAL A 120 29.03 -1.87 23.47
CA VAL A 120 29.97 -1.14 22.62
C VAL A 120 31.38 -1.18 23.20
N TRP A 121 32.31 -1.65 22.39
CA TRP A 121 33.73 -1.65 22.64
C TRP A 121 34.45 -0.67 21.73
N ARG A 122 35.43 0.06 22.26
CA ARG A 122 36.38 0.88 21.51
C ARG A 122 37.73 0.17 21.44
N LEU A 123 38.25 0.01 20.23
CA LEU A 123 39.53 -0.61 19.92
C LEU A 123 40.48 0.44 19.34
N THR A 124 41.68 0.58 19.91
CA THR A 124 42.65 1.62 19.53
C THR A 124 44.02 1.00 19.26
N ASP A 125 44.67 1.47 18.19
CA ASP A 125 46.08 1.28 17.91
C ASP A 125 46.86 2.39 18.64
N THR A 126 47.64 2.04 19.66
CA THR A 126 48.34 3.00 20.51
C THR A 126 49.82 3.19 20.15
N ASP A 127 50.40 2.30 19.33
CA ASP A 127 51.81 2.36 18.93
C ASP A 127 52.04 2.60 17.43
N GLY A 128 50.96 2.63 16.63
CA GLY A 128 50.95 2.96 15.22
C GLY A 128 51.44 1.82 14.33
N ASP A 129 51.38 0.57 14.80
CA ASP A 129 51.78 -0.61 14.05
C ASP A 129 50.68 -1.17 13.13
N ASP A 130 49.54 -0.47 13.04
CA ASP A 130 48.36 -0.85 12.27
C ASP A 130 47.63 -2.10 12.84
N GLN A 131 47.83 -2.40 14.13
CA GLN A 131 47.06 -3.36 14.91
C GLN A 131 46.39 -2.69 16.12
N TYR A 132 45.22 -3.19 16.50
CA TYR A 132 44.56 -2.71 17.72
C TYR A 132 45.13 -3.43 18.95
N ASP A 133 45.72 -2.68 19.88
CA ASP A 133 46.32 -3.24 21.11
C ASP A 133 45.51 -2.93 22.38
N LYS A 134 44.61 -1.94 22.33
CA LYS A 134 43.81 -1.49 23.47
C LYS A 134 42.32 -1.74 23.22
N LYS A 135 41.62 -2.35 24.19
CA LYS A 135 40.16 -2.54 24.20
C LYS A 135 39.49 -1.93 25.42
N GLU A 136 38.43 -1.17 25.19
CA GLU A 136 37.67 -0.48 26.24
C GLU A 136 36.17 -0.74 26.07
N HIS A 137 35.52 -1.26 27.10
CA HIS A 137 34.07 -1.48 27.11
C HIS A 137 33.36 -0.21 27.57
N ILE A 138 32.83 0.58 26.63
CA ILE A 138 32.34 1.94 26.89
C ILE A 138 30.83 2.00 27.12
N ILE A 139 30.05 1.08 26.55
CA ILE A 139 28.60 0.97 26.81
C ILE A 139 28.24 -0.50 27.05
N PRO A 140 28.13 -0.94 28.31
CA PRO A 140 27.67 -2.28 28.63
C PRO A 140 26.20 -2.49 28.30
N LEU A 141 25.89 -3.59 27.60
CA LEU A 141 24.52 -4.00 27.26
C LEU A 141 24.34 -5.49 27.56
N ASN A 142 23.08 -5.94 27.66
CA ASN A 142 22.80 -7.37 27.57
C ASN A 142 22.73 -7.79 26.09
N GLY A 143 23.03 -9.05 25.80
CA GLY A 143 22.97 -9.58 24.43
C GLY A 143 22.87 -11.10 24.41
N GLY A 144 23.30 -11.70 23.31
CA GLY A 144 23.23 -13.14 23.09
C GLY A 144 21.87 -13.64 22.61
N THR A 145 21.04 -12.73 22.08
CA THR A 145 19.77 -13.09 21.42
C THR A 145 19.77 -12.52 20.01
N GLU A 146 18.91 -13.04 19.14
CA GLU A 146 18.79 -12.53 17.77
C GLU A 146 18.42 -11.04 17.72
N HIS A 147 17.63 -10.54 18.67
CA HIS A 147 17.20 -9.14 18.75
C HIS A 147 18.08 -8.31 19.70
N GLY A 148 19.39 -8.34 19.46
CA GLY A 148 20.39 -7.75 20.33
C GLY A 148 20.82 -6.35 19.90
N PRO A 149 21.99 -5.88 20.37
CA PRO A 149 22.62 -4.67 19.85
C PRO A 149 23.28 -4.94 18.48
N HIS A 150 23.09 -4.02 17.52
CA HIS A 150 23.51 -4.22 16.13
C HIS A 150 24.33 -3.03 15.60
N ALA A 151 23.89 -2.35 14.54
CA ALA A 151 24.73 -1.43 13.78
C ALA A 151 25.06 -0.10 14.47
N MET A 152 26.12 0.54 13.97
CA MET A 152 26.59 1.86 14.36
C MET A 152 26.99 2.69 13.15
N ILE A 153 26.61 3.97 13.15
CA ILE A 153 27.01 4.95 12.12
C ILE A 153 27.43 6.27 12.77
N LEU A 154 28.13 7.12 12.03
CA LEU A 154 28.39 8.50 12.47
C LEU A 154 27.13 9.37 12.35
N SER A 155 26.96 10.33 13.25
CA SER A 155 25.95 11.38 13.14
C SER A 155 26.21 12.29 11.91
N PRO A 156 25.21 13.05 11.42
CA PRO A 156 25.38 13.91 10.24
C PRO A 156 26.53 14.92 10.33
N ASP A 157 26.86 15.40 11.53
CA ASP A 157 27.97 16.33 11.80
C ASP A 157 29.32 15.62 12.06
N GLY A 158 29.33 14.29 12.06
CA GLY A 158 30.49 13.45 12.35
C GLY A 158 31.02 13.58 13.79
N GLN A 159 30.26 14.16 14.73
CA GLN A 159 30.71 14.39 16.11
C GLN A 159 30.28 13.31 17.10
N ARG A 160 29.32 12.46 16.73
CA ARG A 160 28.73 11.41 17.59
C ARG A 160 28.59 10.11 16.80
N ILE A 161 28.44 9.01 17.52
CA ILE A 161 28.05 7.71 16.98
C ILE A 161 26.56 7.50 17.29
N ILE A 162 25.79 7.02 16.31
CA ILE A 162 24.41 6.57 16.45
C ILE A 162 24.44 5.04 16.45
N MET A 163 23.73 4.40 17.39
CA MET A 163 23.68 2.95 17.56
C MET A 163 22.24 2.47 17.73
N CYS A 164 21.91 1.35 17.10
CA CYS A 164 20.62 0.68 17.24
C CYS A 164 20.71 -0.63 18.04
N ALA A 165 19.62 -1.00 18.69
CA ALA A 165 19.50 -2.25 19.43
C ALA A 165 18.05 -2.72 19.55
N GLY A 166 17.81 -3.99 19.22
CA GLY A 166 16.49 -4.61 19.24
C GLY A 166 15.87 -4.77 20.62
N ASN A 167 14.61 -5.21 20.64
CA ASN A 167 13.74 -5.29 21.82
C ASN A 167 14.19 -6.24 22.94
N ASN A 168 15.16 -7.12 22.71
CA ASN A 168 15.73 -7.94 23.76
C ASN A 168 16.87 -7.24 24.48
N THR A 169 17.30 -6.07 24.01
CA THR A 169 18.33 -5.25 24.65
C THR A 169 17.70 -4.29 25.65
N THR A 170 18.30 -4.17 26.83
CA THR A 170 17.96 -3.18 27.85
C THR A 170 18.63 -1.87 27.52
N LEU A 171 17.96 -0.76 27.80
CA LEU A 171 18.54 0.57 27.63
C LEU A 171 19.88 0.71 28.38
N PRO A 172 20.86 1.45 27.83
CA PRO A 172 22.09 1.78 28.53
C PRO A 172 21.82 2.38 29.91
N GLU A 173 22.64 2.06 30.91
CA GLU A 173 22.48 2.62 32.25
C GLU A 173 22.76 4.14 32.28
N ASN A 174 23.70 4.63 31.46
CA ASN A 174 24.16 6.02 31.45
C ASN A 174 23.55 6.88 30.36
N ILE A 175 22.22 6.93 30.23
CA ILE A 175 21.55 7.89 29.33
C ILE A 175 21.49 9.26 30.01
N THR A 176 22.32 10.21 29.57
CA THR A 176 22.45 11.57 30.12
C THR A 176 21.33 12.50 29.67
N ARG A 177 20.78 12.32 28.46
CA ARG A 177 19.64 13.08 27.93
C ARG A 177 18.75 12.24 27.00
N SER A 178 17.54 12.69 26.75
CA SER A 178 16.53 11.87 26.07
C SER A 178 15.60 12.71 25.21
N ARG A 179 15.57 12.46 23.90
CA ARG A 179 14.56 13.03 22.99
C ARG A 179 13.18 12.41 23.22
N VAL A 180 13.15 11.15 23.62
CA VAL A 180 11.93 10.44 23.99
C VAL A 180 11.54 10.83 25.43
N PRO A 181 10.29 11.27 25.69
CA PRO A 181 9.80 11.46 27.05
C PRO A 181 9.85 10.15 27.84
N ARG A 182 10.42 10.17 29.05
CA ARG A 182 10.60 8.96 29.90
C ARG A 182 9.32 8.54 30.65
N ASN A 183 8.17 8.67 29.99
CA ASN A 183 6.83 8.41 30.53
C ASN A 183 6.10 7.26 29.80
N TRP A 184 6.81 6.49 28.97
CA TRP A 184 6.25 5.35 28.23
C TRP A 184 5.64 4.29 29.16
N ASP A 185 4.60 3.61 28.67
CA ASP A 185 3.97 2.44 29.27
C ASP A 185 3.07 1.80 28.18
N GLU A 186 2.29 0.78 28.53
CA GLU A 186 1.65 -0.12 27.57
C GLU A 186 0.45 0.51 26.86
N ASP A 187 -0.30 1.40 27.51
CA ASP A 187 -1.44 2.15 26.97
C ASP A 187 -2.47 1.33 26.15
N HIS A 188 -2.91 0.19 26.70
CA HIS A 188 -4.00 -0.63 26.13
C HIS A 188 -5.28 -0.53 26.96
N LEU A 189 -6.33 0.05 26.37
CA LEU A 189 -7.58 0.36 27.08
C LEU A 189 -8.27 -0.88 27.68
N LEU A 190 -8.25 -1.99 26.94
CA LEU A 190 -8.82 -3.28 27.36
C LEU A 190 -7.75 -4.29 27.82
N GLY A 191 -6.49 -3.85 27.95
CA GLY A 191 -5.34 -4.72 28.22
C GLY A 191 -4.86 -5.49 26.99
N ARG A 192 -3.75 -6.22 27.16
CA ARG A 192 -3.12 -7.07 26.13
C ARG A 192 -3.05 -8.52 26.59
N MET A 193 -2.69 -9.42 25.68
CA MET A 193 -2.23 -10.76 26.01
C MET A 193 -0.77 -10.93 25.55
N PRO A 194 0.09 -11.58 26.36
CA PRO A 194 1.44 -11.95 25.92
C PRO A 194 1.42 -12.85 24.69
N ASP A 195 2.58 -12.96 24.03
CA ASP A 195 2.77 -13.90 22.93
C ASP A 195 2.41 -15.32 23.37
N ALA A 196 1.68 -16.04 22.51
CA ALA A 196 1.14 -17.34 22.86
C ALA A 196 2.21 -18.44 22.98
N ARG A 197 3.40 -18.24 22.38
CA ARG A 197 4.55 -19.14 22.48
C ARG A 197 5.57 -18.70 23.53
N GLY A 198 5.31 -17.58 24.20
CA GLY A 198 6.18 -17.03 25.24
C GLY A 198 7.30 -16.14 24.72
N HIS A 199 7.37 -15.84 23.42
CA HIS A 199 8.40 -14.95 22.88
C HIS A 199 8.23 -13.53 23.42
N ASN A 200 9.24 -13.03 24.15
CA ASN A 200 9.26 -11.72 24.79
C ASN A 200 8.02 -11.44 25.68
N ALA A 201 7.40 -12.48 26.23
CA ALA A 201 6.17 -12.36 27.01
C ALA A 201 6.33 -11.50 28.28
N ASP A 202 7.54 -11.42 28.82
CA ASP A 202 7.93 -10.66 30.00
C ASP A 202 8.49 -9.25 29.68
N ARG A 203 8.74 -8.94 28.41
CA ARG A 203 9.27 -7.64 27.98
C ARG A 203 8.15 -6.60 27.82
N LEU A 204 8.36 -5.42 28.40
CA LEU A 204 7.45 -4.28 28.33
C LEU A 204 8.08 -3.15 27.51
N ALA A 205 7.29 -2.09 27.29
CA ALA A 205 7.75 -0.81 26.78
C ALA A 205 9.05 -0.35 27.48
N PRO A 206 9.98 0.28 26.75
CA PRO A 206 9.76 0.82 25.40
C PRO A 206 10.06 -0.18 24.28
N GLY A 207 11.00 -1.12 24.50
CA GLY A 207 11.42 -2.16 23.54
C GLY A 207 12.02 -1.62 22.25
N GLY A 208 13.25 -2.00 21.93
CA GLY A 208 13.97 -1.51 20.76
C GLY A 208 14.33 -0.03 20.91
N PHE A 209 15.55 0.36 20.58
CA PHE A 209 15.99 1.73 20.76
C PHE A 209 17.14 2.13 19.85
N ILE A 210 17.18 3.43 19.57
CA ILE A 210 18.31 4.09 18.94
C ILE A 210 18.85 5.17 19.88
N VAL A 211 20.15 5.13 20.13
CA VAL A 211 20.88 6.11 20.96
C VAL A 211 22.00 6.77 20.15
N SER A 212 22.46 7.93 20.60
CA SER A 212 23.73 8.49 20.15
C SER A 212 24.66 8.81 21.30
N PHE A 213 25.97 8.67 21.10
CA PHE A 213 26.99 8.95 22.11
C PHE A 213 28.22 9.62 21.49
N ASN A 214 28.94 10.40 22.30
CA ASN A 214 30.24 10.96 21.92
C ASN A 214 31.35 9.88 21.97
N GLU A 215 32.56 10.20 21.51
CA GLU A 215 33.68 9.27 21.36
C GLU A 215 33.92 8.30 22.55
N ASP A 216 33.74 8.76 23.79
CA ASP A 216 34.00 8.02 25.03
C ASP A 216 32.73 7.59 25.80
N ALA A 217 31.55 7.81 25.20
CA ALA A 217 30.23 7.53 25.78
C ALA A 217 29.94 8.23 27.13
N THR A 218 30.64 9.32 27.45
CA THR A 218 30.34 10.14 28.64
C THR A 218 29.04 10.94 28.50
N ASP A 219 28.57 11.15 27.27
CA ASP A 219 27.31 11.82 26.96
C ASP A 219 26.47 10.99 25.98
N THR A 220 25.48 10.27 26.50
CA THR A 220 24.60 9.37 25.74
C THR A 220 23.17 9.88 25.70
N GLU A 221 22.62 9.95 24.50
CA GLU A 221 21.32 10.53 24.18
C GLU A 221 20.37 9.51 23.56
N LEU A 222 19.19 9.32 24.14
CA LEU A 222 18.15 8.47 23.54
C LEU A 222 17.42 9.22 22.43
N ILE A 223 17.40 8.65 21.22
CA ILE A 223 16.80 9.26 20.02
C ILE A 223 15.36 8.81 19.80
N ALA A 224 15.13 7.49 19.74
CA ALA A 224 13.84 6.88 19.42
C ALA A 224 13.71 5.49 20.05
N THR A 225 12.48 4.97 20.14
CA THR A 225 12.17 3.67 20.74
C THR A 225 10.99 2.95 20.07
N GLY A 226 10.62 1.75 20.53
CA GLY A 226 9.39 1.07 20.12
C GLY A 226 9.55 0.21 18.87
N PHE A 227 10.77 -0.27 18.62
CA PHE A 227 11.10 -1.17 17.51
C PHE A 227 11.06 -2.64 17.97
N ARG A 228 10.98 -3.58 17.01
CA ARG A 228 11.16 -5.01 17.31
C ARG A 228 12.63 -5.37 17.25
N ASN A 229 13.21 -5.26 16.08
CA ASN A 229 14.60 -5.55 15.80
C ASN A 229 15.03 -4.78 14.56
N GLU A 230 15.26 -3.50 14.76
CA GLU A 230 15.88 -2.60 13.82
C GLU A 230 17.36 -2.96 13.69
N TYR A 231 17.66 -3.84 12.73
CA TYR A 231 18.98 -4.48 12.64
C TYR A 231 20.07 -3.50 12.19
N ASP A 232 19.72 -2.56 11.30
CA ASP A 232 20.66 -1.58 10.78
C ASP A 232 19.99 -0.21 10.54
N ILE A 233 20.82 0.83 10.45
CA ILE A 233 20.47 2.24 10.36
C ILE A 233 21.33 2.98 9.31
N ALA A 234 20.74 3.94 8.62
CA ALA A 234 21.45 4.76 7.63
C ALA A 234 20.95 6.21 7.60
N LEU A 235 21.83 7.14 7.20
CA LEU A 235 21.51 8.56 7.05
C LEU A 235 21.38 8.94 5.59
N ASN A 236 20.35 9.73 5.26
CA ASN A 236 20.24 10.32 3.93
C ASN A 236 21.12 11.58 3.79
N ARG A 237 21.20 12.16 2.59
CA ARG A 237 22.00 13.39 2.33
C ARG A 237 21.57 14.62 3.13
N GLN A 238 20.36 14.65 3.67
CA GLN A 238 19.86 15.73 4.53
C GLN A 238 20.11 15.46 6.03
N GLY A 239 20.72 14.33 6.38
CA GLY A 239 20.97 13.95 7.77
C GLY A 239 19.77 13.31 8.47
N GLU A 240 18.75 12.90 7.71
CA GLU A 240 17.58 12.18 8.24
C GLU A 240 17.92 10.69 8.40
N LEU A 241 17.44 10.10 9.50
CA LEU A 241 17.79 8.76 9.92
C LEU A 241 16.73 7.73 9.49
N PHE A 242 17.17 6.59 8.98
CA PHE A 242 16.33 5.47 8.59
C PHE A 242 16.77 4.20 9.27
N ALA A 243 15.82 3.32 9.56
CA ALA A 243 16.08 2.01 10.16
C ALA A 243 15.23 0.93 9.48
N TYR A 244 15.74 -0.30 9.38
CA TYR A 244 14.97 -1.44 8.84
C TYR A 244 14.62 -2.44 9.95
N ASP A 245 13.34 -2.47 10.32
CA ASP A 245 12.80 -3.18 11.51
C ASP A 245 12.13 -4.51 11.12
N ALA A 246 12.36 -5.54 11.93
CA ALA A 246 11.87 -6.90 11.69
C ALA A 246 10.35 -7.04 11.82
N ASP A 247 9.79 -7.97 11.06
CA ASP A 247 8.36 -8.29 11.05
C ASP A 247 7.92 -9.00 12.33
N MET A 248 6.69 -9.51 12.42
CA MET A 248 6.27 -10.41 13.50
C MET A 248 5.78 -11.73 12.93
N GLU A 249 6.68 -12.45 12.28
CA GLU A 249 6.42 -13.63 11.47
C GLU A 249 5.56 -14.71 12.17
N TRP A 250 5.62 -14.83 13.50
CA TRP A 250 4.78 -15.79 14.24
C TRP A 250 3.33 -15.34 14.44
N ASP A 251 3.06 -14.04 14.27
CA ASP A 251 1.76 -13.41 14.48
C ASP A 251 0.98 -13.25 13.16
N VAL A 252 1.54 -13.69 12.02
CA VAL A 252 0.90 -13.59 10.69
C VAL A 252 -0.55 -14.06 10.74
N GLY A 253 -1.45 -13.27 10.16
CA GLY A 253 -2.90 -13.54 10.16
C GLY A 253 -3.64 -13.10 11.42
N THR A 254 -2.97 -12.38 12.34
CA THR A 254 -3.60 -11.70 13.48
C THR A 254 -3.60 -10.17 13.30
N PRO A 255 -4.47 -9.42 14.01
CA PRO A 255 -4.54 -7.95 13.93
C PRO A 255 -3.28 -7.19 14.33
N TRP A 256 -2.43 -7.82 15.12
CA TRP A 256 -1.21 -7.23 15.67
C TRP A 256 0.05 -7.66 14.89
N TYR A 257 -0.08 -8.41 13.80
CA TYR A 257 1.02 -8.61 12.87
C TYR A 257 1.52 -7.27 12.30
N ARG A 258 2.83 -7.14 12.15
CA ARG A 258 3.46 -6.05 11.38
C ARG A 258 4.50 -6.67 10.45
N PRO A 259 4.55 -6.26 9.17
CA PRO A 259 5.62 -6.68 8.25
C PRO A 259 6.95 -6.03 8.61
N THR A 260 8.03 -6.44 7.94
CA THR A 260 9.29 -5.70 7.95
C THR A 260 9.04 -4.33 7.35
N ARG A 261 9.75 -3.33 7.88
CA ARG A 261 9.43 -1.94 7.57
C ARG A 261 10.65 -1.04 7.62
N VAL A 262 10.74 -0.15 6.64
CA VAL A 262 11.66 0.98 6.68
C VAL A 262 10.99 2.10 7.47
N ASN A 263 11.66 2.55 8.52
CA ASN A 263 11.19 3.60 9.41
C ASN A 263 12.00 4.87 9.18
N HIS A 264 11.34 6.01 8.95
CA HIS A 264 11.98 7.32 9.08
C HIS A 264 12.03 7.68 10.57
N VAL A 265 13.22 7.68 11.15
CA VAL A 265 13.46 7.83 12.59
C VAL A 265 13.58 9.30 12.95
N ILE A 266 12.43 9.94 13.22
CA ILE A 266 12.41 11.33 13.72
C ILE A 266 12.71 11.40 15.22
N SER A 267 13.12 12.58 15.69
CA SER A 267 13.50 12.82 17.09
C SER A 267 12.33 12.53 18.04
N GLY A 268 12.54 11.65 19.02
CA GLY A 268 11.53 11.31 20.03
C GLY A 268 10.45 10.34 19.54
N ALA A 269 10.62 9.74 18.36
CA ALA A 269 9.66 8.77 17.81
C ALA A 269 9.50 7.51 18.67
N GLU A 270 8.28 6.98 18.67
CA GLU A 270 7.95 5.65 19.19
C GLU A 270 7.24 4.83 18.10
N PHE A 271 7.75 3.64 17.81
CA PHE A 271 7.26 2.78 16.71
C PHE A 271 6.27 1.68 17.13
N GLY A 272 5.80 1.75 18.39
CA GLY A 272 4.62 1.03 18.87
C GLY A 272 4.82 -0.44 19.24
N TRP A 273 6.06 -0.95 19.26
CA TRP A 273 6.31 -2.33 19.68
C TRP A 273 5.95 -2.55 21.16
N ARG A 274 5.19 -3.61 21.44
CA ARG A 274 4.93 -4.19 22.78
C ARG A 274 4.95 -5.72 22.68
N ASN A 275 4.68 -6.48 23.72
CA ASN A 275 4.59 -7.94 23.59
C ASN A 275 3.19 -8.43 23.14
N GLY A 276 3.14 -9.59 22.45
CA GLY A 276 1.91 -10.26 22.02
C GLY A 276 0.90 -9.35 21.33
N THR A 277 -0.33 -9.33 21.82
CA THR A 277 -1.44 -8.56 21.22
C THR A 277 -1.36 -7.05 21.48
N GLY A 278 -0.30 -6.57 22.13
CA GLY A 278 -0.13 -5.18 22.56
C GLY A 278 0.46 -4.25 21.51
N LYS A 279 0.63 -4.67 20.25
CA LYS A 279 1.27 -3.83 19.24
C LYS A 279 0.40 -2.63 18.93
N TRP A 280 0.94 -1.42 19.09
CA TRP A 280 0.18 -0.23 18.72
C TRP A 280 -0.05 -0.20 17.21
N PRO A 281 -1.25 0.19 16.76
CA PRO A 281 -1.48 0.51 15.36
C PRO A 281 -0.69 1.74 14.90
N ALA A 282 -0.22 1.74 13.65
CA ALA A 282 0.53 2.86 13.08
C ALA A 282 -0.32 4.14 12.93
N TYR A 283 -1.65 4.00 12.87
CA TYR A 283 -2.59 5.12 12.81
C TYR A 283 -2.75 5.85 14.15
N TYR A 284 -2.18 5.35 15.25
CA TYR A 284 -2.22 6.09 16.51
C TYR A 284 -1.40 7.39 16.40
N PRO A 285 -1.91 8.51 16.94
CA PRO A 285 -1.22 9.80 16.91
C PRO A 285 0.07 9.80 17.75
N ASP A 286 0.22 8.82 18.66
CA ASP A 286 1.39 8.58 19.50
C ASP A 286 2.26 7.40 19.03
N SER A 287 2.03 6.85 17.84
CA SER A 287 2.93 5.91 17.15
C SER A 287 3.36 6.49 15.81
N PHE A 288 4.66 6.60 15.50
CA PHE A 288 5.06 7.31 14.27
C PHE A 288 4.77 6.54 12.98
N GLY A 289 4.84 5.21 12.98
CA GLY A 289 4.56 4.38 11.80
C GLY A 289 5.75 4.25 10.84
N ALA A 290 5.56 3.43 9.80
CA ALA A 290 6.59 3.14 8.79
C ALA A 290 6.59 4.17 7.66
N ALA A 291 7.76 4.37 7.04
CA ALA A 291 7.86 5.07 5.75
C ALA A 291 7.49 4.13 4.59
N VAL A 292 7.91 2.86 4.67
CA VAL A 292 7.63 1.81 3.67
C VAL A 292 7.45 0.48 4.39
N GLU A 293 6.37 -0.25 4.10
CA GLU A 293 6.18 -1.65 4.51
C GLU A 293 6.66 -2.59 3.38
N ILE A 294 7.50 -3.57 3.69
CA ILE A 294 8.10 -4.47 2.69
C ILE A 294 7.32 -5.79 2.64
N GLY A 295 7.24 -6.52 3.76
CA GLY A 295 6.55 -7.80 3.83
C GLY A 295 7.12 -8.71 4.92
N PRO A 296 6.87 -10.02 4.89
CA PRO A 296 7.62 -10.95 5.74
C PRO A 296 9.08 -10.98 5.29
N GLY A 297 10.03 -11.04 6.23
CA GLY A 297 11.45 -11.02 5.92
C GLY A 297 12.32 -10.96 7.17
N SER A 298 13.64 -11.05 6.99
CA SER A 298 14.61 -10.92 8.08
C SER A 298 15.62 -9.80 7.78
N PRO A 299 15.41 -8.57 8.31
CA PRO A 299 16.29 -7.44 8.08
C PRO A 299 17.73 -7.72 8.49
N THR A 300 18.67 -7.31 7.63
CA THR A 300 20.09 -7.24 7.95
C THR A 300 20.65 -5.87 7.55
N GLY A 301 21.80 -5.81 6.89
CA GLY A 301 22.48 -4.54 6.59
C GLY A 301 21.68 -3.61 5.67
N ILE A 302 21.85 -2.30 5.87
CA ILE A 302 21.29 -1.26 5.00
C ILE A 302 22.32 -0.18 4.67
N CYS A 303 22.30 0.35 3.44
CA CYS A 303 23.13 1.50 3.10
C CYS A 303 22.51 2.33 1.97
N PHE A 304 22.81 3.63 1.92
CA PHE A 304 22.50 4.44 0.75
C PHE A 304 23.56 4.24 -0.34
N GLY A 305 23.14 4.27 -1.61
CA GLY A 305 24.03 4.20 -2.78
C GLY A 305 24.98 5.39 -2.98
N TYR A 306 25.22 6.22 -1.96
CA TYR A 306 26.02 7.43 -2.10
C TYR A 306 27.48 7.11 -2.43
N GLY A 307 28.00 7.77 -3.46
CA GLY A 307 29.36 7.54 -3.96
C GLY A 307 29.48 6.31 -4.87
N ALA A 308 28.40 5.54 -5.06
CA ALA A 308 28.41 4.39 -5.96
C ALA A 308 28.56 4.87 -7.41
N LYS A 309 29.35 4.15 -8.21
CA LYS A 309 29.46 4.38 -9.66
C LYS A 309 28.31 3.69 -10.41
N PHE A 310 27.09 3.93 -9.96
CA PHE A 310 25.86 3.32 -10.48
C PHE A 310 25.06 4.37 -11.28
N PRO A 311 23.98 3.98 -11.98
CA PRO A 311 22.98 4.93 -12.48
C PRO A 311 22.39 5.80 -11.36
N ALA A 312 21.96 7.03 -11.69
CA ALA A 312 21.54 8.04 -10.72
C ALA A 312 20.40 7.59 -9.79
N LYS A 313 19.49 6.74 -10.27
CA LYS A 313 18.42 6.11 -9.47
C LYS A 313 19.00 5.37 -8.26
N TYR A 314 19.97 4.50 -8.51
CA TYR A 314 20.58 3.65 -7.49
C TYR A 314 21.55 4.41 -6.58
N GLN A 315 22.12 5.52 -7.04
CA GLN A 315 22.97 6.37 -6.19
C GLN A 315 22.20 7.04 -5.03
N ASN A 316 20.88 7.24 -5.18
CA ASN A 316 20.05 7.88 -4.15
C ASN A 316 19.10 6.89 -3.45
N SER A 317 19.11 5.62 -3.85
CA SER A 317 18.29 4.59 -3.23
C SER A 317 18.89 4.13 -1.90
N LEU A 318 18.00 3.79 -0.95
CA LEU A 318 18.37 3.04 0.25
C LEU A 318 18.32 1.56 -0.07
N PHE A 319 19.46 0.87 -0.02
CA PHE A 319 19.53 -0.57 -0.14
C PHE A 319 19.24 -1.22 1.20
N ILE A 320 18.35 -2.22 1.21
CA ILE A 320 17.99 -2.99 2.40
C ILE A 320 18.12 -4.49 2.11
N CYS A 321 18.71 -5.22 3.05
CA CYS A 321 18.97 -6.65 2.90
C CYS A 321 17.94 -7.51 3.66
N ASP A 322 17.52 -8.62 3.04
CA ASP A 322 16.69 -9.66 3.63
C ASP A 322 17.41 -11.01 3.61
N TRP A 323 17.75 -11.50 4.80
CA TRP A 323 18.47 -12.74 5.00
C TRP A 323 17.64 -14.00 4.68
N SER A 324 16.34 -13.98 5.00
CA SER A 324 15.47 -15.16 4.90
C SER A 324 15.09 -15.45 3.45
N TYR A 325 14.74 -14.41 2.70
CA TYR A 325 14.29 -14.54 1.31
C TYR A 325 15.39 -14.27 0.29
N GLY A 326 16.56 -13.80 0.73
CA GLY A 326 17.73 -13.64 -0.13
C GLY A 326 17.61 -12.49 -1.11
N ASN A 327 17.06 -11.37 -0.65
CA ASN A 327 16.83 -10.19 -1.46
C ASN A 327 17.66 -9.01 -0.96
N ILE A 328 18.15 -8.21 -1.90
CA ILE A 328 18.56 -6.83 -1.65
C ILE A 328 17.56 -5.96 -2.39
N HIS A 329 16.81 -5.13 -1.68
CA HIS A 329 15.86 -4.20 -2.28
C HIS A 329 16.47 -2.81 -2.40
N ALA A 330 16.16 -2.10 -3.48
CA ALA A 330 16.41 -0.67 -3.61
C ALA A 330 15.13 0.09 -3.27
N VAL A 331 15.17 0.90 -2.21
CA VAL A 331 14.06 1.73 -1.75
C VAL A 331 14.25 3.15 -2.25
N GLU A 332 13.27 3.64 -2.99
CA GLU A 332 13.18 5.02 -3.46
C GLU A 332 12.34 5.83 -2.48
N LEU A 333 13.00 6.69 -1.71
CA LEU A 333 12.37 7.55 -0.71
C LEU A 333 11.86 8.84 -1.36
N THR A 334 10.59 9.14 -1.15
CA THR A 334 9.92 10.36 -1.62
C THR A 334 9.57 11.24 -0.42
N PRO A 335 9.94 12.53 -0.41
CA PRO A 335 9.49 13.45 0.63
C PRO A 335 7.97 13.46 0.76
N ASP A 336 7.47 13.33 1.98
CA ASP A 336 6.07 13.49 2.35
C ASP A 336 6.01 14.52 3.48
N GLY A 337 5.83 15.79 3.08
CA GLY A 337 6.03 16.95 3.95
C GLY A 337 7.44 17.00 4.56
N SER A 338 7.51 17.02 5.89
CA SER A 338 8.75 17.01 6.68
C SER A 338 9.29 15.60 6.96
N SER A 339 8.60 14.56 6.45
CA SER A 339 8.95 13.14 6.56
C SER A 339 9.17 12.52 5.17
N TYR A 340 9.12 11.19 5.08
CA TYR A 340 9.25 10.43 3.85
C TYR A 340 8.23 9.29 3.78
N THR A 341 7.79 9.02 2.56
CA THR A 341 7.22 7.74 2.13
C THR A 341 8.14 7.13 1.06
N GLY A 342 7.77 6.02 0.43
CA GLY A 342 8.56 5.45 -0.65
C GLY A 342 7.97 4.22 -1.29
N SER A 343 8.67 3.75 -2.32
CA SER A 343 8.43 2.48 -2.98
C SER A 343 9.74 1.69 -3.06
N TYR A 344 9.67 0.41 -3.39
CA TYR A 344 10.86 -0.42 -3.50
C TYR A 344 10.77 -1.38 -4.67
N GLU A 345 11.94 -1.80 -5.15
CA GLU A 345 12.09 -2.89 -6.10
C GLU A 345 13.15 -3.89 -5.60
N THR A 346 13.06 -5.15 -6.00
CA THR A 346 14.16 -6.11 -5.83
C THR A 346 15.33 -5.66 -6.71
N PHE A 347 16.43 -5.22 -6.10
CA PHE A 347 17.64 -4.86 -6.82
C PHE A 347 18.40 -6.10 -7.26
N THR A 348 18.67 -7.01 -6.33
CA THR A 348 19.23 -8.33 -6.67
C THR A 348 18.68 -9.39 -5.75
N THR A 349 18.62 -10.63 -6.26
CA THR A 349 18.19 -11.80 -5.52
C THR A 349 18.96 -13.02 -6.01
N ALA A 350 19.20 -13.95 -5.10
CA ALA A 350 19.63 -15.30 -5.40
C ALA A 350 19.10 -16.24 -4.31
N ALA A 351 19.03 -17.53 -4.59
CA ALA A 351 18.49 -18.49 -3.64
C ALA A 351 19.39 -19.72 -3.49
N PRO A 352 19.96 -19.98 -2.30
CA PRO A 352 19.92 -19.15 -1.09
C PRO A 352 20.87 -17.94 -1.17
N LEU A 353 20.50 -16.81 -0.56
CA LEU A 353 21.37 -15.64 -0.41
C LEU A 353 21.26 -15.03 1.01
N PRO A 354 21.89 -15.62 2.03
CA PRO A 354 21.81 -15.14 3.41
C PRO A 354 22.61 -13.84 3.61
N VAL A 355 22.17 -12.73 3.03
CA VAL A 355 22.88 -11.43 3.08
C VAL A 355 22.95 -10.94 4.52
N THR A 356 24.15 -10.61 4.99
CA THR A 356 24.41 -10.21 6.37
C THR A 356 24.71 -8.73 6.53
N ASP A 357 25.48 -8.14 5.61
CA ASP A 357 25.82 -6.71 5.68
C ASP A 357 26.19 -6.16 4.30
N ILE A 358 26.09 -4.84 4.11
CA ILE A 358 26.24 -4.15 2.83
C ILE A 358 26.84 -2.74 3.00
N LEU A 359 27.73 -2.33 2.08
CA LEU A 359 28.22 -0.94 2.02
C LEU A 359 28.62 -0.52 0.61
N ILE A 360 28.75 0.80 0.40
CA ILE A 360 29.41 1.37 -0.77
C ILE A 360 30.84 1.73 -0.40
N HIS A 361 31.80 1.17 -1.13
CA HIS A 361 33.20 1.36 -0.84
C HIS A 361 33.69 2.73 -1.37
N PRO A 362 34.31 3.57 -0.52
CA PRO A 362 34.52 4.99 -0.82
C PRO A 362 35.57 5.25 -1.91
N THR A 363 36.48 4.31 -2.16
CA THR A 363 37.60 4.51 -3.11
C THR A 363 37.25 4.10 -4.53
N ASP A 364 36.62 2.93 -4.70
CA ASP A 364 36.28 2.38 -6.02
C ASP A 364 34.83 2.66 -6.42
N GLY A 365 33.95 3.01 -5.47
CA GLY A 365 32.54 3.28 -5.70
C GLY A 365 31.72 2.03 -6.05
N ALA A 366 32.23 0.83 -5.72
CA ALA A 366 31.48 -0.41 -5.86
C ALA A 366 30.68 -0.71 -4.58
N MET A 367 29.60 -1.48 -4.74
CA MET A 367 28.87 -2.02 -3.60
C MET A 367 29.52 -3.34 -3.18
N TYR A 368 29.76 -3.49 -1.89
CA TYR A 368 30.22 -4.75 -1.29
C TYR A 368 29.16 -5.25 -0.33
N PHE A 369 28.91 -6.56 -0.35
CA PHE A 369 28.06 -7.19 0.64
C PHE A 369 28.61 -8.55 1.05
N THR A 370 28.27 -8.95 2.27
CA THR A 370 28.61 -10.26 2.82
C THR A 370 27.38 -11.16 2.87
N ILE A 371 27.61 -12.46 2.75
CA ILE A 371 26.62 -13.50 3.09
C ILE A 371 27.14 -14.32 4.26
N GLY A 372 26.24 -14.93 5.03
CA GLY A 372 26.60 -15.83 6.12
C GLY A 372 25.64 -15.79 7.30
N GLY A 373 26.20 -15.77 8.51
CA GLY A 373 25.46 -15.89 9.77
C GLY A 373 25.01 -17.33 10.05
N ARG A 374 24.76 -17.63 11.33
CA ARG A 374 24.33 -18.93 11.85
C ARG A 374 25.22 -20.10 11.39
N GLN A 375 26.53 -19.85 11.30
CA GLN A 375 27.56 -20.78 10.80
C GLN A 375 27.34 -21.27 9.37
N THR A 376 26.54 -20.55 8.57
CA THR A 376 26.40 -20.85 7.14
C THR A 376 27.63 -20.39 6.37
N GLN A 377 27.89 -21.00 5.20
CA GLN A 377 29.00 -20.64 4.32
C GLN A 377 28.98 -19.15 4.00
N SER A 378 30.10 -18.47 4.26
CA SER A 378 30.23 -17.02 4.12
C SER A 378 31.03 -16.64 2.88
N GLY A 379 30.73 -15.46 2.33
CA GLY A 379 31.37 -14.93 1.13
C GLY A 379 31.25 -13.42 1.05
N LEU A 380 32.22 -12.79 0.40
CA LEU A 380 32.25 -11.37 0.09
C LEU A 380 32.03 -11.18 -1.41
N TYR A 381 31.04 -10.35 -1.77
CA TYR A 381 30.72 -10.03 -3.15
C TYR A 381 30.95 -8.55 -3.44
N ARG A 382 31.26 -8.27 -4.70
CA ARG A 382 31.39 -6.93 -5.27
C ARG A 382 30.41 -6.76 -6.41
N VAL A 383 29.57 -5.73 -6.35
CA VAL A 383 28.65 -5.33 -7.42
C VAL A 383 29.16 -4.05 -8.07
N SER A 384 29.26 -4.07 -9.39
CA SER A 384 29.73 -2.96 -10.22
C SER A 384 28.80 -2.71 -11.40
N TYR A 385 28.79 -1.48 -11.92
CA TYR A 385 28.07 -1.15 -13.14
C TYR A 385 29.03 -1.09 -14.33
N THR A 386 28.67 -1.76 -15.42
CA THR A 386 29.50 -1.88 -16.64
C THR A 386 29.19 -0.81 -17.69
N GLY A 387 28.03 -0.16 -17.57
CA GLY A 387 27.66 0.97 -18.41
C GLY A 387 28.42 2.25 -18.05
N THR A 388 28.11 3.35 -18.72
CA THR A 388 28.64 4.66 -18.33
C THR A 388 27.91 5.15 -17.08
N PRO A 389 28.57 5.29 -15.92
CA PRO A 389 27.91 5.75 -14.71
C PRO A 389 27.46 7.20 -14.86
N ASP A 390 26.34 7.54 -14.25
CA ASP A 390 25.92 8.93 -14.17
C ASP A 390 26.89 9.72 -13.29
N ALA A 391 27.10 10.99 -13.64
CA ALA A 391 27.81 11.90 -12.75
C ALA A 391 27.13 11.88 -11.37
N ALA A 392 27.91 11.95 -10.30
CA ALA A 392 27.39 11.94 -8.93
C ALA A 392 26.23 12.93 -8.83
N ALA A 393 25.01 12.40 -8.65
CA ALA A 393 23.82 13.24 -8.68
C ALA A 393 23.92 14.22 -7.51
N ALA A 394 23.81 15.53 -7.80
CA ALA A 394 23.60 16.49 -6.74
C ALA A 394 22.27 16.15 -6.05
N PRO A 395 22.19 16.22 -4.71
CA PRO A 395 20.92 16.00 -4.04
C PRO A 395 19.86 16.94 -4.61
N VAL A 396 18.81 16.38 -5.20
CA VAL A 396 17.63 17.15 -5.56
C VAL A 396 16.91 17.43 -4.25
N VAL A 397 17.08 18.65 -3.74
CA VAL A 397 16.43 19.07 -2.50
C VAL A 397 15.10 19.69 -2.86
N ASP A 398 14.02 18.98 -2.54
CA ASP A 398 12.70 19.58 -2.46
C ASP A 398 12.73 20.71 -1.43
N GLN A 399 12.60 21.95 -1.93
CA GLN A 399 12.72 23.17 -1.14
C GLN A 399 11.56 23.34 -0.16
N GLU A 400 10.38 22.81 -0.48
CA GLU A 400 9.22 22.93 0.40
C GLU A 400 9.32 21.91 1.54
N ALA A 401 9.65 20.67 1.21
CA ALA A 401 9.95 19.66 2.22
C ALA A 401 11.11 20.08 3.12
N ALA A 402 12.12 20.80 2.59
CA ALA A 402 13.21 21.34 3.39
C ALA A 402 12.74 22.37 4.41
N LYS A 403 11.89 23.33 4.03
CA LYS A 403 11.32 24.31 4.99
C LYS A 403 10.48 23.64 6.07
N LEU A 404 9.68 22.63 5.70
CA LEU A 404 8.88 21.88 6.67
C LEU A 404 9.78 21.08 7.63
N ARG A 405 10.88 20.52 7.14
CA ARG A 405 11.93 19.92 7.98
C ARG A 405 12.59 20.94 8.90
N ASP A 406 12.87 22.15 8.44
CA ASP A 406 13.42 23.21 9.31
C ASP A 406 12.48 23.52 10.48
N ILE A 407 11.17 23.59 10.22
CA ILE A 407 10.15 23.76 11.28
C ILE A 407 10.18 22.57 12.24
N ARG A 408 10.19 21.34 11.72
CA ARG A 408 10.28 20.13 12.53
C ARG A 408 11.54 20.16 13.40
N HIS A 409 12.72 20.41 12.83
CA HIS A 409 13.99 20.46 13.56
C HIS A 409 14.02 21.54 14.66
N GLN A 410 13.36 22.68 14.44
CA GLN A 410 13.21 23.70 15.49
C GLN A 410 12.41 23.18 16.68
N LEU A 411 11.35 22.40 16.45
CA LEU A 411 10.59 21.73 17.51
C LEU A 411 11.41 20.61 18.16
N GLU A 412 12.12 19.81 17.36
CA GLU A 412 12.94 18.70 17.84
C GLU A 412 14.13 19.14 18.69
N ALA A 413 14.66 20.35 18.45
CA ALA A 413 15.68 20.96 19.31
C ALA A 413 15.18 21.16 20.76
N MET A 414 13.86 21.26 20.96
CA MET A 414 13.23 21.39 22.28
C MET A 414 13.08 20.04 23.01
N HIS A 415 13.41 18.91 22.36
CA HIS A 415 13.29 17.58 22.97
C HIS A 415 14.43 17.27 23.97
N VAL A 416 15.54 18.00 23.92
CA VAL A 416 16.73 17.75 24.77
C VAL A 416 17.35 19.03 25.37
N GLY A 417 16.67 20.17 25.24
CA GLY A 417 17.15 21.48 25.71
C GLY A 417 16.49 22.00 27.00
N GLU A 418 17.01 23.10 27.56
CA GLU A 418 16.39 23.78 28.71
C GLU A 418 14.99 24.29 28.36
N THR A 419 13.99 23.91 29.15
CA THR A 419 12.59 24.31 28.94
C THR A 419 12.40 25.82 29.17
N SER A 420 12.27 26.61 28.11
CA SER A 420 11.90 28.04 28.22
C SER A 420 10.38 28.22 28.17
N ALA A 421 9.83 29.10 29.02
CA ALA A 421 8.42 29.46 28.95
C ALA A 421 8.03 30.11 27.60
N ASP A 422 9.00 30.72 26.91
CA ASP A 422 8.80 31.38 25.62
C ASP A 422 8.61 30.39 24.46
N SER A 423 8.89 29.09 24.67
CA SER A 423 8.74 28.05 23.64
C SER A 423 7.31 27.54 23.50
N VAL A 424 6.50 27.59 24.56
CA VAL A 424 5.13 27.03 24.60
C VAL A 424 4.22 27.58 23.49
N PRO A 425 4.19 28.90 23.20
CA PRO A 425 3.35 29.42 22.11
C PRO A 425 3.63 28.79 20.76
N MET A 426 4.92 28.67 20.39
CA MET A 426 5.33 28.05 19.12
C MET A 426 4.95 26.57 19.07
N VAL A 427 5.15 25.83 20.18
CA VAL A 427 4.77 24.42 20.26
C VAL A 427 3.26 24.26 20.06
N LEU A 428 2.45 25.05 20.77
CA LEU A 428 0.99 24.98 20.68
C LEU A 428 0.45 25.34 19.30
N GLU A 429 1.08 26.31 18.61
CA GLU A 429 0.76 26.68 17.23
C GLU A 429 0.91 25.50 16.27
N HIS A 430 1.99 24.72 16.41
CA HIS A 430 2.33 23.63 15.49
C HIS A 430 1.63 22.29 15.81
N LEU A 431 0.89 22.18 16.92
CA LEU A 431 0.09 20.99 17.21
C LEU A 431 -1.06 20.78 16.21
N SER A 432 -1.48 21.82 15.49
CA SER A 432 -2.55 21.73 14.47
C SER A 432 -2.01 21.82 13.03
N HIS A 433 -0.69 21.66 12.85
CA HIS A 433 -0.07 21.75 11.53
C HIS A 433 -0.60 20.63 10.61
N THR A 434 -0.73 20.87 9.31
CA THR A 434 -1.24 19.87 8.35
C THR A 434 -0.30 18.66 8.19
N ASP A 435 1.00 18.91 8.25
CA ASP A 435 2.06 17.90 8.33
C ASP A 435 2.05 17.09 9.65
N ARG A 436 1.95 15.77 9.53
CA ARG A 436 1.88 14.85 10.68
C ARG A 436 3.17 14.80 11.49
N ALA A 437 4.34 14.88 10.87
CA ALA A 437 5.62 14.79 11.57
C ALA A 437 5.93 16.07 12.34
N ILE A 438 5.50 17.24 11.84
CA ILE A 438 5.50 18.49 12.62
C ILE A 438 4.57 18.38 13.82
N ARG A 439 3.34 17.87 13.66
CA ARG A 439 2.43 17.64 14.81
C ARG A 439 3.03 16.69 15.85
N PHE A 440 3.69 15.61 15.40
CA PHE A 440 4.36 14.65 16.28
C PHE A 440 5.50 15.30 17.06
N ALA A 441 6.39 16.04 16.38
CA ALA A 441 7.48 16.78 17.02
C ALA A 441 6.94 17.84 17.99
N ALA A 442 5.90 18.59 17.63
CA ALA A 442 5.25 19.54 18.53
C ALA A 442 4.69 18.86 19.79
N ARG A 443 4.04 17.69 19.66
CA ARG A 443 3.54 16.93 20.81
C ARG A 443 4.69 16.50 21.74
N ILE A 444 5.76 15.95 21.19
CA ILE A 444 6.93 15.55 21.98
C ILE A 444 7.56 16.77 22.67
N ALA A 445 7.75 17.87 21.95
CA ALA A 445 8.25 19.12 22.52
C ALA A 445 7.37 19.62 23.69
N LEU A 446 6.05 19.47 23.59
CA LEU A 446 5.11 19.82 24.67
C LEU A 446 5.23 18.88 25.87
N GLU A 447 5.41 17.57 25.66
CA GLU A 447 5.61 16.58 26.73
C GLU A 447 6.90 16.83 27.54
N HIS A 448 7.89 17.50 26.95
CA HIS A 448 9.10 17.97 27.64
C HIS A 448 8.90 19.29 28.40
N GLN A 449 7.81 20.04 28.18
CA GLN A 449 7.53 21.27 28.93
C GLN A 449 6.79 20.98 30.26
N PRO A 450 7.08 21.73 31.34
CA PRO A 450 6.30 21.65 32.58
C PRO A 450 4.81 21.90 32.33
N VAL A 451 3.97 20.94 32.75
CA VAL A 451 2.51 20.90 32.48
C VAL A 451 1.81 22.19 32.94
N GLU A 452 2.22 22.77 34.06
CA GLU A 452 1.64 23.99 34.63
C GLU A 452 1.75 25.21 33.70
N ARG A 453 2.67 25.19 32.73
CA ARG A 453 2.86 26.32 31.79
C ARG A 453 1.85 26.35 30.66
N TRP A 454 1.23 25.21 30.33
CA TRP A 454 0.44 25.07 29.10
C TRP A 454 -0.92 24.39 29.27
N ARG A 455 -1.16 23.63 30.36
CA ARG A 455 -2.44 22.93 30.59
C ARG A 455 -3.66 23.84 30.43
N ASP A 456 -3.64 25.02 31.03
CA ASP A 456 -4.81 25.91 31.02
C ASP A 456 -5.03 26.56 29.65
N ARG A 457 -4.04 26.50 28.74
CA ARG A 457 -4.16 26.99 27.36
C ARG A 457 -4.94 26.03 26.45
N ILE A 458 -5.07 24.75 26.82
CA ILE A 458 -5.84 23.76 26.04
C ILE A 458 -7.30 24.24 25.84
N ALA A 459 -7.88 24.86 26.87
CA ALA A 459 -9.24 25.39 26.81
C ALA A 459 -9.42 26.51 25.78
N THR A 460 -8.33 27.17 25.37
CA THR A 460 -8.35 28.27 24.38
C THR A 460 -8.13 27.81 22.94
N MET A 461 -7.75 26.54 22.73
CA MET A 461 -7.51 26.00 21.40
C MET A 461 -8.84 25.79 20.66
N THR A 462 -8.90 26.12 19.38
CA THR A 462 -10.09 25.94 18.53
C THR A 462 -9.97 24.70 17.66
N GLU A 463 -8.80 24.47 17.08
CA GLU A 463 -8.55 23.37 16.16
C GLU A 463 -8.59 22.00 16.85
N PRO A 464 -9.39 21.04 16.35
CA PRO A 464 -9.53 19.71 16.95
C PRO A 464 -8.20 18.96 17.09
N ASP A 465 -7.39 18.91 16.02
CA ASP A 465 -6.13 18.14 16.03
C ASP A 465 -5.19 18.60 17.13
N GLY A 466 -4.94 19.92 17.21
CA GLY A 466 -4.07 20.45 18.22
C GLY A 466 -4.61 20.25 19.63
N LYS A 467 -5.93 20.42 19.83
CA LYS A 467 -6.56 20.19 21.13
C LYS A 467 -6.46 18.72 21.55
N ILE A 468 -6.70 17.78 20.65
CA ILE A 468 -6.59 16.34 20.90
C ILE A 468 -5.14 15.98 21.26
N LEU A 469 -4.16 16.43 20.48
CA LEU A 469 -2.74 16.17 20.74
C LEU A 469 -2.23 16.81 22.03
N ALA A 470 -2.70 18.02 22.36
CA ALA A 470 -2.39 18.64 23.65
C ALA A 470 -2.96 17.82 24.83
N VAL A 471 -4.15 17.24 24.68
CA VAL A 471 -4.72 16.35 25.70
C VAL A 471 -3.98 15.02 25.77
N ILE A 472 -3.50 14.47 24.66
CA ILE A 472 -2.64 13.27 24.65
C ILE A 472 -1.35 13.55 25.44
N ALA A 473 -0.68 14.67 25.17
CA ALA A 473 0.48 15.10 25.94
C ALA A 473 0.13 15.29 27.43
N LEU A 474 -1.05 15.85 27.75
CA LEU A 474 -1.50 16.05 29.12
C LEU A 474 -1.77 14.73 29.82
N ALA A 475 -2.33 13.74 29.12
CA ALA A 475 -2.57 12.42 29.67
C ALA A 475 -1.25 11.71 30.02
N ARG A 476 -0.21 11.89 29.20
CA ARG A 476 1.09 11.23 29.38
C ARG A 476 2.00 11.91 30.42
N SER A 477 1.92 13.23 30.55
CA SER A 477 2.80 14.01 31.44
C SER A 477 2.12 14.61 32.67
N GLY A 478 0.78 14.64 32.70
CA GLY A 478 -0.02 15.24 33.78
C GLY A 478 -0.27 14.33 34.98
N LYS A 479 -1.11 14.79 35.89
CA LYS A 479 -1.53 14.08 37.11
C LYS A 479 -3.04 13.90 37.16
N ALA A 480 -3.53 13.06 38.06
CA ALA A 480 -4.96 12.72 38.18
C ALA A 480 -5.90 13.94 38.27
N ASP A 481 -5.45 15.05 38.88
CA ASP A 481 -6.22 16.31 39.00
C ASP A 481 -6.47 16.98 37.64
N ASP A 482 -5.66 16.71 36.63
CA ASP A 482 -5.79 17.31 35.29
C ASP A 482 -6.88 16.63 34.45
N LYS A 483 -7.45 15.51 34.92
CA LYS A 483 -8.49 14.74 34.20
C LYS A 483 -9.71 15.58 33.83
N ALA A 484 -10.19 16.42 34.76
CA ALA A 484 -11.38 17.23 34.52
C ALA A 484 -11.15 18.24 33.38
N ASN A 485 -9.95 18.83 33.33
CA ASN A 485 -9.56 19.74 32.25
C ASN A 485 -9.45 19.01 30.92
N ALA A 486 -8.84 17.82 30.90
CA ALA A 486 -8.72 16.98 29.71
C ALA A 486 -10.10 16.59 29.14
N LEU A 487 -10.99 16.07 29.98
CA LEU A 487 -12.33 15.66 29.54
C LEU A 487 -13.18 16.84 29.08
N THR A 488 -13.09 17.99 29.77
CA THR A 488 -13.78 19.22 29.34
C THR A 488 -13.32 19.66 27.95
N ALA A 489 -12.01 19.62 27.68
CA ALA A 489 -11.47 19.96 26.38
C ALA A 489 -11.95 18.99 25.29
N LEU A 490 -11.84 17.68 25.49
CA LEU A 490 -12.29 16.69 24.50
C LEU A 490 -13.80 16.74 24.27
N ASN A 491 -14.60 16.90 25.33
CA ASN A 491 -16.06 16.97 25.21
C ASN A 491 -16.55 18.21 24.46
N SER A 492 -15.73 19.27 24.37
CA SER A 492 -16.03 20.46 23.56
C SER A 492 -15.94 20.23 22.06
N ILE A 493 -15.29 19.15 21.61
CA ILE A 493 -15.10 18.84 20.18
C ILE A 493 -16.38 18.22 19.62
N ASP A 494 -16.84 18.73 18.48
CA ASP A 494 -17.99 18.21 17.77
C ASP A 494 -17.61 16.98 16.93
N TRP A 495 -18.19 15.83 17.25
CA TRP A 495 -17.91 14.55 16.60
C TRP A 495 -18.23 14.57 15.11
N GLU A 496 -19.34 15.21 14.71
CA GLU A 496 -19.80 15.16 13.32
C GLU A 496 -18.90 15.98 12.39
N SER A 497 -18.19 16.97 12.94
CA SER A 497 -17.21 17.78 12.19
C SER A 497 -15.89 17.07 11.90
N LEU A 498 -15.63 15.92 12.53
CA LEU A 498 -14.33 15.25 12.46
C LEU A 498 -14.23 14.26 11.29
N ALA A 499 -13.09 14.27 10.62
CA ALA A 499 -12.68 13.20 9.70
C ALA A 499 -12.46 11.86 10.47
N PRO A 500 -12.50 10.70 9.79
CA PRO A 500 -12.31 9.40 10.44
C PRO A 500 -11.00 9.27 11.26
N SER A 501 -9.88 9.81 10.76
CA SER A 501 -8.61 9.83 11.49
C SER A 501 -8.68 10.66 12.77
N GLN A 502 -9.31 11.82 12.73
CA GLN A 502 -9.49 12.69 13.90
C GLN A 502 -10.43 12.04 14.95
N LYS A 503 -11.42 11.26 14.50
CA LYS A 503 -12.28 10.47 15.39
C LYS A 503 -11.48 9.38 16.11
N ILE A 504 -10.56 8.71 15.41
CA ILE A 504 -9.62 7.76 16.00
C ILE A 504 -8.73 8.46 17.04
N ASP A 505 -8.16 9.62 16.71
CA ASP A 505 -7.30 10.38 17.61
C ASP A 505 -8.05 10.84 18.88
N LEU A 506 -9.31 11.28 18.71
CA LEU A 506 -10.19 11.64 19.83
C LEU A 506 -10.47 10.44 20.74
N LEU A 507 -10.76 9.26 20.18
CA LEU A 507 -10.97 8.03 20.94
C LEU A 507 -9.68 7.61 21.68
N ARG A 508 -8.53 7.71 21.02
CA ARG A 508 -7.21 7.46 21.63
C ARG A 508 -6.98 8.41 22.82
N ALA A 509 -7.28 9.70 22.68
CA ALA A 509 -7.14 10.68 23.75
C ALA A 509 -8.05 10.37 24.95
N TYR A 510 -9.32 10.03 24.74
CA TYR A 510 -10.21 9.58 25.82
C TYR A 510 -9.65 8.34 26.52
N GLY A 511 -9.15 7.37 25.75
CA GLY A 511 -8.56 6.15 26.28
C GLY A 511 -7.37 6.44 27.19
N LEU A 512 -6.43 7.27 26.72
CA LEU A 512 -5.25 7.69 27.49
C LEU A 512 -5.63 8.47 28.75
N VAL A 513 -6.61 9.37 28.69
CA VAL A 513 -7.13 10.06 29.89
C VAL A 513 -7.65 9.05 30.93
N GLY A 514 -8.43 8.06 30.49
CA GLY A 514 -8.97 7.02 31.36
C GLY A 514 -7.93 6.05 31.94
N MET A 515 -6.82 5.83 31.23
CA MET A 515 -5.71 4.97 31.66
C MET A 515 -4.71 5.69 32.57
N ARG A 516 -4.27 6.90 32.17
CA ARG A 516 -3.17 7.64 32.81
C ARG A 516 -3.63 8.65 33.88
N LEU A 517 -4.72 9.39 33.63
CA LEU A 517 -5.27 10.37 34.58
C LEU A 517 -6.36 9.74 35.49
N GLY A 518 -6.60 8.44 35.31
CA GLY A 518 -7.49 7.62 36.12
C GLY A 518 -8.88 7.44 35.53
N LYS A 519 -9.53 6.34 35.91
CA LYS A 519 -10.80 5.86 35.35
C LYS A 519 -11.87 6.96 35.15
N ILE A 520 -12.51 6.93 33.99
CA ILE A 520 -13.67 7.78 33.64
C ILE A 520 -14.90 7.31 34.45
N LYS A 521 -15.60 8.25 35.09
CA LYS A 521 -16.77 7.99 35.94
C LYS A 521 -18.08 8.09 35.14
N ASP A 522 -19.17 7.61 35.71
CA ASP A 522 -20.46 7.44 35.02
C ASP A 522 -20.98 8.73 34.34
N ASP A 523 -20.89 9.90 34.98
CA ASP A 523 -21.37 11.16 34.38
C ASP A 523 -20.56 11.55 33.13
N ASP A 524 -19.23 11.45 33.19
CA ASP A 524 -18.35 11.72 32.05
C ASP A 524 -18.51 10.64 30.97
N ALA A 525 -18.66 9.37 31.38
CA ALA A 525 -18.87 8.25 30.47
C ALA A 525 -20.16 8.43 29.67
N ASN A 526 -21.25 8.87 30.31
CA ASN A 526 -22.52 9.15 29.64
C ASN A 526 -22.41 10.28 28.61
N GLN A 527 -21.60 11.32 28.87
CA GLN A 527 -21.34 12.39 27.89
C GLN A 527 -20.60 11.86 26.67
N ILE A 528 -19.59 11.00 26.87
CA ILE A 528 -18.85 10.39 25.77
C ILE A 528 -19.77 9.44 24.98
N LEU A 529 -20.53 8.59 25.67
CA LEU A 529 -21.48 7.65 25.03
C LEU A 529 -22.53 8.38 24.18
N ALA A 530 -23.07 9.51 24.65
CA ALA A 530 -23.99 10.32 23.86
C ALA A 530 -23.41 10.75 22.50
N LYS A 531 -22.08 10.94 22.42
CA LYS A 531 -21.38 11.24 21.16
C LYS A 531 -21.18 10.02 20.28
N ILE A 532 -20.92 8.82 20.82
CA ILE A 532 -20.39 7.69 20.02
C ILE A 532 -21.29 6.44 19.92
N GLU A 533 -22.22 6.20 20.85
CA GLU A 533 -22.91 4.90 21.01
C GLU A 533 -23.72 4.46 19.77
N ASN A 534 -24.33 5.42 19.08
CA ASN A 534 -25.14 5.17 17.87
C ASN A 534 -24.36 5.26 16.55
N ARG A 535 -23.03 5.35 16.59
CA ARG A 535 -22.19 5.43 15.38
C ARG A 535 -21.43 4.15 15.04
N PHE A 536 -21.53 3.10 15.86
CA PHE A 536 -20.91 1.81 15.57
C PHE A 536 -21.93 0.81 14.98
N PRO A 537 -21.59 0.11 13.87
CA PRO A 537 -20.39 0.26 13.04
C PRO A 537 -20.49 1.47 12.09
N THR A 538 -19.33 1.96 11.64
CA THR A 538 -19.16 3.05 10.66
C THR A 538 -18.83 2.52 9.27
N GLY A 539 -18.34 1.29 9.16
CA GLY A 539 -17.83 0.73 7.91
C GLY A 539 -16.34 1.03 7.66
N VAL A 540 -15.70 1.80 8.53
CA VAL A 540 -14.24 2.04 8.52
C VAL A 540 -13.60 1.17 9.61
N ASN A 541 -12.81 0.17 9.20
CA ASN A 541 -12.31 -0.88 10.10
C ASN A 541 -11.56 -0.33 11.32
N GLU A 542 -10.62 0.59 11.11
CA GLU A 542 -9.78 1.16 12.17
C GLU A 542 -10.62 1.93 13.18
N LEU A 543 -11.55 2.75 12.70
CA LEU A 543 -12.47 3.50 13.54
C LEU A 543 -13.41 2.58 14.32
N ASP A 544 -13.94 1.54 13.68
CA ASP A 544 -14.81 0.56 14.32
C ASP A 544 -14.07 -0.26 15.39
N ARG A 545 -12.79 -0.56 15.18
CA ARG A 545 -11.93 -1.19 16.18
C ARG A 545 -11.75 -0.31 17.41
N GLU A 546 -11.50 0.98 17.25
CA GLU A 546 -11.35 1.92 18.38
C GLU A 546 -12.69 2.21 19.07
N LEU A 547 -13.78 2.36 18.31
CA LEU A 547 -15.13 2.51 18.84
C LEU A 547 -15.53 1.30 19.69
N ALA A 548 -15.29 0.07 19.19
CA ALA A 548 -15.58 -1.14 19.95
C ALA A 548 -14.83 -1.16 21.29
N GLN A 549 -13.54 -0.80 21.32
CA GLN A 549 -12.78 -0.71 22.57
C GLN A 549 -13.40 0.31 23.55
N MET A 550 -13.71 1.51 23.06
CA MET A 550 -14.24 2.58 23.88
C MET A 550 -15.63 2.25 24.43
N LEU A 551 -16.53 1.72 23.59
CA LEU A 551 -17.87 1.30 23.99
C LEU A 551 -17.84 0.21 25.08
N ILE A 552 -16.92 -0.74 24.96
CA ILE A 552 -16.69 -1.77 25.98
C ILE A 552 -16.17 -1.16 27.27
N TYR A 553 -15.17 -0.27 27.19
CA TYR A 553 -14.58 0.40 28.35
C TYR A 553 -15.63 1.21 29.14
N LEU A 554 -16.46 1.97 28.42
CA LEU A 554 -17.53 2.80 28.99
C LEU A 554 -18.77 2.01 29.40
N ASN A 555 -18.86 0.72 29.07
CA ASN A 555 -20.00 -0.17 29.36
C ASN A 555 -21.31 0.27 28.68
N ALA A 556 -21.22 0.63 27.39
CA ALA A 556 -22.37 0.94 26.53
C ALA A 556 -23.42 -0.18 26.55
N GLY A 557 -24.71 0.18 26.47
CA GLY A 557 -25.81 -0.74 26.77
C GLY A 557 -26.02 -1.82 25.71
N ASP A 558 -25.92 -1.44 24.44
CA ASP A 558 -26.21 -2.29 23.28
C ASP A 558 -24.96 -2.76 22.51
N ALA A 559 -23.77 -2.27 22.88
CA ALA A 559 -22.53 -2.52 22.18
C ALA A 559 -22.18 -4.01 22.06
N THR A 560 -22.45 -4.82 23.09
CA THR A 560 -22.16 -6.26 23.05
C THR A 560 -22.86 -6.97 21.89
N ALA A 561 -24.12 -6.61 21.61
CA ALA A 561 -24.87 -7.22 20.51
C ALA A 561 -24.33 -6.78 19.15
N LYS A 562 -24.03 -5.48 19.00
CA LYS A 562 -23.45 -4.91 17.78
C LYS A 562 -22.07 -5.50 17.48
N ILE A 563 -21.18 -5.57 18.47
CA ILE A 563 -19.81 -6.07 18.29
C ILE A 563 -19.79 -7.58 17.98
N VAL A 564 -20.67 -8.39 18.60
CA VAL A 564 -20.82 -9.81 18.22
C VAL A 564 -21.36 -9.96 16.79
N ALA A 565 -22.26 -9.06 16.35
CA ALA A 565 -22.74 -9.07 14.97
C ALA A 565 -21.60 -8.72 13.99
N GLU A 566 -20.83 -7.67 14.25
CA GLU A 566 -19.66 -7.29 13.44
C GLU A 566 -18.58 -8.37 13.42
N MET A 567 -18.29 -9.00 14.56
CA MET A 567 -17.36 -10.14 14.61
C MET A 567 -17.77 -11.28 13.67
N LYS A 568 -19.06 -11.51 13.47
CA LYS A 568 -19.56 -12.56 12.58
C LYS A 568 -19.66 -12.10 11.13
N ALA A 569 -20.01 -10.84 10.92
CA ALA A 569 -20.22 -10.27 9.59
C ALA A 569 -18.91 -9.86 8.91
N SER A 570 -17.85 -9.60 9.70
CA SER A 570 -16.59 -9.11 9.15
C SER A 570 -15.97 -10.13 8.20
N PRO A 571 -15.56 -9.71 6.99
CA PRO A 571 -14.98 -10.64 6.04
C PRO A 571 -13.59 -11.12 6.52
N SER A 572 -12.69 -10.24 6.96
CA SER A 572 -11.31 -10.62 7.33
C SER A 572 -11.25 -11.31 8.71
N GLN A 573 -10.47 -12.40 8.82
CA GLN A 573 -10.23 -13.06 10.11
C GLN A 573 -9.60 -12.13 11.14
N GLU A 574 -8.73 -11.20 10.74
CA GLU A 574 -8.08 -10.25 11.64
C GLU A 574 -9.15 -9.43 12.37
N ASN A 575 -10.11 -8.85 11.65
CA ASN A 575 -11.20 -8.13 12.28
C ASN A 575 -12.03 -9.01 13.22
N GLN A 576 -12.35 -10.24 12.82
CA GLN A 576 -13.07 -11.17 13.70
C GLN A 576 -12.28 -11.46 14.99
N ILE A 577 -10.99 -11.74 14.87
CA ILE A 577 -10.08 -12.00 15.98
C ILE A 577 -9.96 -10.77 16.89
N TYR A 578 -9.89 -9.57 16.31
CA TYR A 578 -9.84 -8.33 17.05
C TYR A 578 -11.11 -8.15 17.90
N TYR A 579 -12.30 -8.29 17.30
CA TYR A 579 -13.55 -8.17 18.04
C TYR A 579 -13.68 -9.27 19.10
N ALA A 580 -13.29 -10.50 18.80
CA ALA A 580 -13.26 -11.59 19.77
C ALA A 580 -12.33 -11.24 20.96
N MET A 581 -11.13 -10.73 20.68
CA MET A 581 -10.18 -10.26 21.68
C MET A 581 -10.77 -9.14 22.54
N ALA A 582 -11.40 -8.14 21.92
CA ALA A 582 -12.01 -7.00 22.61
C ALA A 582 -13.20 -7.42 23.49
N LEU A 583 -14.05 -8.33 23.00
CA LEU A 583 -15.25 -8.84 23.69
C LEU A 583 -14.95 -9.48 25.05
N ARG A 584 -13.70 -9.92 25.30
CA ARG A 584 -13.26 -10.35 26.63
C ARG A 584 -13.50 -9.26 27.67
N GLY A 585 -13.33 -7.99 27.32
CA GLY A 585 -13.51 -6.82 28.20
C GLY A 585 -14.95 -6.51 28.62
N VAL A 586 -15.95 -7.14 27.97
CA VAL A 586 -17.37 -6.84 28.19
C VAL A 586 -17.85 -7.28 29.57
N LYS A 587 -18.52 -6.37 30.28
CA LYS A 587 -19.10 -6.62 31.62
C LYS A 587 -20.63 -6.77 31.62
N LYS A 588 -21.33 -6.20 30.64
CA LYS A 588 -22.80 -6.16 30.55
C LYS A 588 -23.28 -6.49 29.13
N GLY A 589 -24.58 -6.74 28.96
CA GLY A 589 -25.18 -6.96 27.62
C GLY A 589 -25.09 -8.39 27.08
N TRP A 590 -24.40 -9.31 27.77
CA TRP A 590 -24.37 -10.72 27.37
C TRP A 590 -25.74 -11.40 27.53
N THR A 591 -26.18 -12.08 26.48
CA THR A 591 -27.35 -12.97 26.49
C THR A 591 -26.96 -14.41 26.19
N GLY A 592 -27.86 -15.37 26.44
CA GLY A 592 -27.61 -16.78 26.09
C GLY A 592 -27.37 -17.00 24.59
N LYS A 593 -28.00 -16.20 23.72
CA LYS A 593 -27.78 -16.23 22.27
C LYS A 593 -26.39 -15.67 21.93
N LEU A 594 -26.03 -14.50 22.46
CA LEU A 594 -24.74 -13.86 22.19
C LEU A 594 -23.56 -14.72 22.65
N HIS A 595 -23.64 -15.36 23.82
CA HIS A 595 -22.63 -16.32 24.24
C HIS A 595 -22.53 -17.51 23.27
N ARG A 596 -23.67 -18.05 22.81
CA ARG A 596 -23.65 -19.13 21.82
C ARG A 596 -22.97 -18.68 20.53
N ASP A 597 -23.34 -17.53 19.99
CA ASP A 597 -22.74 -16.95 18.79
C ASP A 597 -21.22 -16.79 18.95
N TYR A 598 -20.77 -16.19 20.07
CA TYR A 598 -19.36 -15.99 20.38
C TYR A 598 -18.58 -17.30 20.53
N PHE A 599 -19.12 -18.29 21.25
CA PHE A 599 -18.43 -19.58 21.43
C PHE A 599 -18.48 -20.48 20.19
N THR A 600 -19.47 -20.29 19.31
CA THR A 600 -19.53 -21.01 18.01
C THR A 600 -18.41 -20.54 17.09
N TRP A 601 -18.12 -19.23 17.09
CA TRP A 601 -17.05 -18.65 16.28
C TRP A 601 -15.68 -19.30 16.53
N PHE A 602 -15.36 -19.71 17.77
CA PHE A 602 -14.11 -20.45 18.04
C PHE A 602 -14.01 -21.78 17.32
N SER A 603 -15.13 -22.41 16.96
CA SER A 603 -15.14 -23.61 16.11
C SER A 603 -14.96 -23.24 14.64
N ASP A 604 -15.54 -22.13 14.20
CA ASP A 604 -15.48 -21.68 12.81
C ASP A 604 -14.04 -21.27 12.43
N ILE A 605 -13.37 -20.55 13.34
CA ILE A 605 -12.00 -20.05 13.14
C ILE A 605 -10.92 -21.14 13.22
N GLN A 606 -11.22 -22.37 13.67
CA GLN A 606 -10.24 -23.48 13.71
C GLN A 606 -9.73 -23.88 12.32
N SER A 607 -10.51 -23.60 11.27
CA SER A 607 -10.11 -23.83 9.88
C SER A 607 -9.14 -22.78 9.36
N ALA A 608 -9.05 -21.61 10.01
CA ALA A 608 -8.13 -20.55 9.64
C ALA A 608 -6.67 -20.98 9.86
N ARG A 609 -5.77 -20.33 9.12
CA ARG A 609 -4.32 -20.49 9.24
C ARG A 609 -3.67 -19.15 9.55
N GLY A 610 -2.48 -19.23 10.15
CA GLY A 610 -1.70 -18.09 10.59
C GLY A 610 -0.27 -18.52 10.95
N GLY A 611 0.54 -17.57 11.42
CA GLY A 611 1.88 -17.83 11.92
C GLY A 611 1.88 -18.76 13.14
N MET A 612 3.06 -19.15 13.62
CA MET A 612 3.19 -20.16 14.68
C MET A 612 2.49 -19.81 16.00
N SER A 613 2.27 -18.53 16.32
CA SER A 613 1.57 -18.09 17.52
C SER A 613 0.04 -17.98 17.32
N PHE A 614 -0.45 -18.02 16.09
CA PHE A 614 -1.86 -17.80 15.74
C PHE A 614 -2.84 -18.66 16.55
N GLY A 615 -2.70 -19.99 16.49
CA GLY A 615 -3.62 -20.91 17.17
C GLY A 615 -3.61 -20.71 18.69
N GLY A 616 -2.43 -20.44 19.25
CA GLY A 616 -2.27 -20.15 20.67
C GLY A 616 -2.96 -18.85 21.11
N PHE A 617 -3.00 -17.82 20.26
CA PHE A 617 -3.79 -16.62 20.57
C PHE A 617 -5.29 -16.91 20.61
N ILE A 618 -5.80 -17.71 19.67
CA ILE A 618 -7.22 -18.12 19.68
C ILE A 618 -7.54 -18.91 20.95
N ASP A 619 -6.67 -19.85 21.34
CA ASP A 619 -6.81 -20.62 22.57
C ASP A 619 -6.77 -19.73 23.82
N ASN A 620 -5.87 -18.75 23.87
CA ASN A 620 -5.77 -17.79 24.97
C ASN A 620 -7.02 -16.90 25.07
N ILE A 621 -7.55 -16.40 23.95
CA ILE A 621 -8.80 -15.63 23.92
C ILE A 621 -9.95 -16.50 24.45
N LYS A 622 -10.06 -17.74 23.97
CA LYS A 622 -11.09 -18.70 24.41
C LYS A 622 -11.00 -18.99 25.90
N LYS A 623 -9.79 -19.23 26.41
CA LYS A 623 -9.52 -19.52 27.81
C LYS A 623 -9.99 -18.37 28.69
N GLU A 624 -9.58 -17.14 28.41
CA GLU A 624 -9.98 -15.99 29.21
C GLU A 624 -11.48 -15.69 29.10
N ALA A 625 -12.08 -15.92 27.94
CA ALA A 625 -13.53 -15.84 27.78
C ALA A 625 -14.28 -16.86 28.66
N LEU A 626 -13.75 -18.09 28.79
CA LEU A 626 -14.33 -19.12 29.65
C LEU A 626 -14.19 -18.77 31.14
N GLU A 627 -13.05 -18.23 31.57
CA GLU A 627 -12.82 -17.79 32.95
C GLU A 627 -13.82 -16.71 33.39
N ARG A 628 -14.30 -15.88 32.45
CA ARG A 628 -15.31 -14.85 32.69
C ARG A 628 -16.76 -15.34 32.54
N LEU A 629 -16.99 -16.55 32.01
CA LEU A 629 -18.31 -17.10 31.80
C LEU A 629 -18.81 -17.83 33.07
N PRO A 630 -20.01 -17.52 33.61
CA PRO A 630 -20.53 -18.21 34.80
C PRO A 630 -20.66 -19.73 34.59
N GLU A 631 -20.33 -20.54 35.61
CA GLU A 631 -20.35 -22.02 35.51
C GLU A 631 -21.65 -22.60 34.96
N LYS A 632 -22.81 -22.03 35.36
CA LYS A 632 -24.12 -22.46 34.87
C LYS A 632 -24.28 -22.22 33.36
N ALA A 633 -23.69 -21.16 32.84
CA ALA A 633 -23.67 -20.88 31.41
C ALA A 633 -22.68 -21.79 30.67
N GLN A 634 -21.50 -22.07 31.23
CA GLN A 634 -20.55 -23.05 30.70
C GLN A 634 -21.22 -24.43 30.53
N LYS A 635 -21.92 -24.92 31.56
CA LYS A 635 -22.66 -26.21 31.50
C LYS A 635 -23.72 -26.23 30.40
N ARG A 636 -24.46 -25.13 30.19
CA ARG A 636 -25.48 -25.03 29.12
C ARG A 636 -24.88 -24.94 27.72
N LEU A 637 -23.67 -24.41 27.60
CA LEU A 637 -22.96 -24.21 26.33
C LEU A 637 -21.90 -25.29 26.09
N ALA A 638 -21.86 -26.36 26.90
CA ALA A 638 -20.81 -27.38 26.83
C ALA A 638 -20.64 -27.97 25.42
N SER A 639 -21.74 -28.22 24.71
CA SER A 639 -21.74 -28.74 23.34
C SER A 639 -21.32 -27.72 22.27
N VAL A 640 -21.26 -26.43 22.60
CA VAL A 640 -20.80 -25.34 21.73
C VAL A 640 -19.34 -24.99 22.05
N ILE A 641 -18.98 -25.00 23.34
CA ILE A 641 -17.60 -24.77 23.80
C ILE A 641 -16.69 -25.91 23.34
N ASN A 642 -17.17 -27.15 23.46
CA ASN A 642 -16.49 -28.37 23.05
C ASN A 642 -17.43 -29.13 22.10
N PRO A 643 -17.52 -28.71 20.83
CA PRO A 643 -18.31 -29.47 19.86
C PRO A 643 -17.74 -30.89 19.74
N PRO A 644 -18.58 -31.92 19.59
CA PRO A 644 -18.09 -33.27 19.35
C PRO A 644 -17.19 -33.27 18.11
N GLN A 645 -16.01 -33.88 18.25
CA GLN A 645 -15.03 -33.99 17.17
C GLN A 645 -15.72 -34.67 15.98
N LYS A 646 -15.86 -33.96 14.85
CA LYS A 646 -16.24 -34.62 13.61
C LYS A 646 -15.15 -35.67 13.35
N ALA A 647 -15.55 -36.93 13.22
CA ALA A 647 -14.64 -38.00 12.81
C ALA A 647 -13.93 -37.53 11.53
N GLY A 648 -12.61 -37.71 11.48
CA GLY A 648 -11.70 -37.23 10.43
C GLY A 648 -11.87 -37.91 9.08
N ASP A 649 -13.12 -38.14 8.68
CA ASP A 649 -13.49 -38.49 7.33
C ASP A 649 -14.17 -37.24 6.73
N GLU A 650 -13.37 -36.25 6.32
CA GLU A 650 -13.82 -35.53 5.13
C GLU A 650 -13.84 -36.61 4.04
N PRO A 651 -15.01 -36.91 3.45
CA PRO A 651 -15.04 -37.86 2.34
C PRO A 651 -14.07 -37.31 1.31
N GLU A 652 -13.03 -38.09 0.98
CA GLU A 652 -12.17 -37.78 -0.15
C GLU A 652 -13.13 -37.62 -1.34
N ALA A 653 -13.31 -36.36 -1.77
CA ALA A 653 -14.33 -36.04 -2.75
C ALA A 653 -14.08 -36.94 -3.96
N ALA A 654 -15.11 -37.66 -4.42
CA ALA A 654 -14.97 -38.57 -5.54
C ALA A 654 -14.30 -37.83 -6.70
N ALA A 655 -13.19 -38.36 -7.22
CA ALA A 655 -12.39 -37.71 -8.24
C ALA A 655 -13.28 -37.30 -9.42
N ARG A 656 -13.38 -35.99 -9.66
CA ARG A 656 -14.18 -35.44 -10.76
C ARG A 656 -13.59 -35.91 -12.09
N PRO A 657 -14.41 -36.28 -13.08
CA PRO A 657 -13.91 -36.63 -14.41
C PRO A 657 -13.25 -35.40 -15.05
N PHE A 658 -12.19 -35.64 -15.82
CA PHE A 658 -11.56 -34.61 -16.65
C PHE A 658 -12.57 -34.02 -17.64
N VAL A 659 -12.61 -32.69 -17.74
CA VAL A 659 -13.49 -31.95 -18.66
C VAL A 659 -12.67 -31.44 -19.85
N LYS A 660 -11.73 -30.54 -19.61
CA LYS A 660 -10.88 -29.91 -20.63
C LYS A 660 -9.67 -29.26 -19.95
N GLN A 661 -8.53 -29.24 -20.61
CA GLN A 661 -7.44 -28.34 -20.25
C GLN A 661 -7.78 -26.95 -20.79
N TRP A 662 -8.23 -26.06 -19.91
CA TRP A 662 -8.75 -24.75 -20.30
C TRP A 662 -7.62 -23.75 -20.61
N THR A 663 -7.83 -22.86 -21.58
CA THR A 663 -7.01 -21.66 -21.78
C THR A 663 -7.71 -20.41 -21.22
N VAL A 664 -6.96 -19.31 -21.03
CA VAL A 664 -7.54 -18.03 -20.61
C VAL A 664 -8.63 -17.59 -21.61
N ASP A 665 -8.35 -17.67 -22.91
CA ASP A 665 -9.30 -17.30 -23.97
C ASP A 665 -10.56 -18.18 -23.97
N ASP A 666 -10.44 -19.47 -23.65
CA ASP A 666 -11.59 -20.38 -23.60
C ASP A 666 -12.62 -19.95 -22.54
N LEU A 667 -12.14 -19.42 -21.40
CA LEU A 667 -12.95 -19.14 -20.22
C LEU A 667 -13.25 -17.66 -20.04
N LEU A 668 -12.54 -16.77 -20.72
CA LEU A 668 -12.75 -15.33 -20.60
C LEU A 668 -14.18 -14.97 -21.02
N ALA A 669 -14.65 -15.50 -22.15
CA ALA A 669 -15.99 -15.24 -22.65
C ALA A 669 -17.10 -15.75 -21.71
N SER A 670 -16.97 -16.96 -21.16
CA SER A 670 -17.99 -17.52 -20.24
C SER A 670 -17.93 -16.91 -18.84
N SER A 671 -16.75 -16.51 -18.36
CA SER A 671 -16.55 -15.89 -17.04
C SER A 671 -16.89 -14.40 -17.04
N THR A 672 -17.16 -13.82 -18.20
CA THR A 672 -17.65 -12.44 -18.40
C THR A 672 -19.03 -12.41 -19.07
N ASP A 673 -19.70 -13.55 -19.18
CA ASP A 673 -21.04 -13.66 -19.75
C ASP A 673 -22.08 -13.13 -18.75
N ASP A 674 -22.63 -11.95 -19.02
CA ASP A 674 -23.67 -11.32 -18.20
C ASP A 674 -24.99 -12.11 -18.18
N SER A 675 -25.18 -13.11 -19.07
CA SER A 675 -26.34 -14.00 -19.04
C SER A 675 -26.21 -15.14 -18.01
N HIS A 676 -24.98 -15.42 -17.55
CA HIS A 676 -24.72 -16.37 -16.48
C HIS A 676 -25.10 -15.74 -15.13
N VAL A 677 -26.12 -16.30 -14.47
CA VAL A 677 -26.52 -15.86 -13.13
C VAL A 677 -25.57 -16.47 -12.10
N PRO A 678 -24.73 -15.67 -11.41
CA PRO A 678 -23.73 -16.22 -10.52
C PRO A 678 -24.36 -16.93 -9.31
N ASN A 679 -23.87 -18.12 -9.00
CA ASN A 679 -24.33 -18.91 -7.87
C ASN A 679 -23.27 -18.92 -6.76
N PHE A 680 -23.57 -18.23 -5.66
CA PHE A 680 -22.64 -18.08 -4.53
C PHE A 680 -22.21 -19.41 -3.91
N GLU A 681 -23.18 -20.29 -3.61
CA GLU A 681 -22.86 -21.56 -2.94
C GLU A 681 -22.03 -22.46 -3.86
N ARG A 682 -22.35 -22.50 -5.17
CA ARG A 682 -21.56 -23.26 -6.15
C ARG A 682 -20.14 -22.69 -6.30
N GLY A 683 -19.99 -21.37 -6.40
CA GLY A 683 -18.67 -20.73 -6.46
C GLY A 683 -17.82 -21.00 -5.22
N LYS A 684 -18.43 -20.98 -4.04
CA LYS A 684 -17.79 -21.33 -2.77
C LYS A 684 -17.38 -22.81 -2.72
N GLU A 685 -18.24 -23.72 -3.16
CA GLU A 685 -17.95 -25.16 -3.26
C GLU A 685 -16.81 -25.43 -4.24
N ILE A 686 -16.72 -24.68 -5.33
CA ILE A 686 -15.63 -24.79 -6.31
C ILE A 686 -14.33 -24.28 -5.71
N PHE A 687 -14.35 -23.14 -5.01
CA PHE A 687 -13.16 -22.63 -4.30
C PHE A 687 -12.61 -23.67 -3.30
N ALA A 688 -13.50 -24.44 -2.67
CA ALA A 688 -13.12 -25.56 -1.80
C ALA A 688 -12.60 -26.78 -2.60
N SER A 689 -13.35 -27.25 -3.59
CA SER A 689 -13.02 -28.47 -4.34
C SER A 689 -11.82 -28.33 -5.28
N ALA A 690 -11.56 -27.11 -5.78
CA ALA A 690 -10.31 -26.73 -6.47
C ALA A 690 -9.14 -26.53 -5.48
N GLN A 691 -9.35 -26.74 -4.18
CA GLN A 691 -8.36 -26.65 -3.11
C GLN A 691 -7.73 -25.25 -2.90
N CYS A 692 -8.30 -24.20 -3.48
CA CYS A 692 -7.82 -22.82 -3.32
C CYS A 692 -7.72 -22.42 -1.84
N TYR A 693 -8.70 -22.86 -1.02
CA TYR A 693 -8.73 -22.61 0.43
C TYR A 693 -7.51 -23.13 1.20
N LYS A 694 -6.76 -24.12 0.67
CA LYS A 694 -5.60 -24.65 1.39
C LYS A 694 -4.42 -23.67 1.41
N CYS A 695 -4.31 -22.84 0.38
CA CYS A 695 -3.23 -21.87 0.23
C CYS A 695 -3.70 -20.44 0.47
N HIS A 696 -4.88 -20.09 -0.04
CA HIS A 696 -5.41 -18.75 -0.04
C HIS A 696 -6.49 -18.56 1.00
N ARG A 697 -6.55 -17.34 1.53
CA ARG A 697 -7.64 -16.90 2.40
C ARG A 697 -8.77 -16.31 1.57
N MET A 698 -10.00 -16.62 1.97
CA MET A 698 -11.21 -15.94 1.54
C MET A 698 -12.08 -15.64 2.76
N GLY A 699 -12.21 -14.37 3.09
CA GLY A 699 -12.80 -13.95 4.35
C GLY A 699 -11.97 -14.44 5.55
N SER A 700 -12.60 -15.20 6.45
CA SER A 700 -11.92 -15.76 7.62
C SER A 700 -11.49 -17.22 7.48
N GLN A 701 -11.62 -17.76 6.27
CA GLN A 701 -11.38 -19.17 5.99
C GLN A 701 -10.25 -19.33 4.99
N GLY A 702 -9.41 -20.34 5.19
CA GLY A 702 -8.36 -20.74 4.27
C GLY A 702 -6.94 -20.53 4.77
N GLY A 703 -5.99 -20.65 3.84
CA GLY A 703 -4.55 -20.66 4.07
C GLY A 703 -3.89 -19.27 4.04
N ILE A 704 -2.65 -19.19 4.51
CA ILE A 704 -1.81 -17.97 4.49
C ILE A 704 -0.56 -18.11 3.62
N LEU A 705 -0.50 -19.18 2.83
CA LEU A 705 0.69 -19.52 2.03
C LEU A 705 0.70 -18.80 0.69
N GLY A 706 -0.49 -18.56 0.15
CA GLY A 706 -0.71 -17.62 -0.95
C GLY A 706 -1.30 -16.30 -0.46
N PRO A 707 -1.41 -15.31 -1.34
CA PRO A 707 -2.08 -14.04 -1.04
C PRO A 707 -3.49 -14.21 -0.48
N ASP A 708 -3.89 -13.30 0.40
CA ASP A 708 -5.28 -13.15 0.84
C ASP A 708 -6.14 -12.67 -0.34
N LEU A 709 -7.13 -13.49 -0.73
CA LEU A 709 -7.98 -13.23 -1.88
C LEU A 709 -9.28 -12.50 -1.52
N THR A 710 -9.50 -12.15 -0.25
CA THR A 710 -10.71 -11.43 0.21
C THR A 710 -10.90 -10.11 -0.52
N ALA A 711 -9.80 -9.43 -0.85
CA ALA A 711 -9.80 -8.17 -1.59
C ALA A 711 -9.41 -8.33 -3.08
N ALA A 712 -9.28 -9.58 -3.58
CA ALA A 712 -8.80 -9.82 -4.94
C ALA A 712 -9.70 -9.18 -6.00
N GLY A 713 -11.02 -9.16 -5.77
CA GLY A 713 -11.98 -8.53 -6.68
C GLY A 713 -11.83 -7.01 -6.87
N GLY A 714 -11.14 -6.32 -5.96
CA GLY A 714 -10.81 -4.90 -6.09
C GLY A 714 -9.42 -4.64 -6.68
N ARG A 715 -8.59 -5.67 -6.84
CA ARG A 715 -7.19 -5.58 -7.29
C ARG A 715 -6.94 -6.19 -8.66
N PHE A 716 -7.72 -7.20 -9.04
CA PHE A 716 -7.51 -7.99 -10.26
C PHE A 716 -8.80 -8.08 -11.06
N ASN A 717 -8.69 -7.90 -12.38
CA ASN A 717 -9.82 -8.14 -13.28
C ASN A 717 -10.00 -9.64 -13.58
N VAL A 718 -11.05 -10.03 -14.31
CA VAL A 718 -11.34 -11.45 -14.62
C VAL A 718 -10.19 -12.11 -15.39
N HIS A 719 -9.59 -11.40 -16.35
CA HIS A 719 -8.47 -11.92 -17.13
C HIS A 719 -7.26 -12.21 -16.23
N ASP A 720 -6.90 -11.29 -15.33
CA ASP A 720 -5.75 -11.47 -14.44
C ASP A 720 -5.95 -12.67 -13.49
N LEU A 721 -7.18 -12.85 -12.96
CA LEU A 721 -7.54 -14.00 -12.14
C LEU A 721 -7.44 -15.31 -12.94
N LEU A 722 -7.91 -15.34 -14.18
CA LEU A 722 -7.81 -16.50 -15.05
C LEU A 722 -6.35 -16.83 -15.40
N VAL A 723 -5.54 -15.83 -15.76
CA VAL A 723 -4.10 -16.01 -16.00
C VAL A 723 -3.43 -16.62 -14.78
N SER A 724 -3.72 -16.10 -13.59
CA SER A 724 -3.12 -16.59 -12.34
C SER A 724 -3.51 -18.03 -12.00
N MET A 725 -4.74 -18.46 -12.35
CA MET A 725 -5.22 -19.82 -12.07
C MET A 725 -4.85 -20.85 -13.13
N ILE A 726 -4.79 -20.45 -14.41
CA ILE A 726 -4.53 -21.34 -15.54
C ILE A 726 -3.01 -21.44 -15.81
N GLU A 727 -2.30 -20.32 -15.69
CA GLU A 727 -0.86 -20.21 -15.95
C GLU A 727 -0.10 -19.70 -14.70
N PRO A 728 -0.17 -20.39 -13.55
CA PRO A 728 0.41 -19.90 -12.29
C PRO A 728 1.93 -19.70 -12.34
N SER A 729 2.62 -20.34 -13.29
CA SER A 729 4.07 -20.20 -13.50
C SER A 729 4.45 -19.04 -14.43
N LYS A 730 3.49 -18.34 -15.04
CA LYS A 730 3.77 -17.25 -16.01
C LYS A 730 4.42 -16.05 -15.36
N VAL A 731 3.92 -15.68 -14.17
CA VAL A 731 4.46 -14.61 -13.34
C VAL A 731 4.47 -15.13 -11.91
N ILE A 732 5.64 -15.54 -11.43
CA ILE A 732 5.84 -15.94 -10.05
C ILE A 732 6.40 -14.72 -9.32
N SER A 733 5.62 -14.16 -8.41
CA SER A 733 6.11 -13.07 -7.56
C SER A 733 7.31 -13.56 -6.74
N ASP A 734 8.35 -12.72 -6.64
CA ASP A 734 9.55 -12.97 -5.82
C ASP A 734 9.18 -13.36 -4.38
N GLN A 735 8.07 -12.81 -3.87
CA GLN A 735 7.53 -13.10 -2.53
C GLN A 735 7.03 -14.54 -2.38
N TYR A 736 6.80 -15.29 -3.46
CA TYR A 736 6.27 -16.66 -3.46
C TYR A 736 7.11 -17.65 -4.28
N GLY A 737 8.23 -17.20 -4.86
CA GLY A 737 9.16 -18.05 -5.61
C GLY A 737 9.75 -19.18 -4.78
N ALA A 738 9.97 -20.33 -5.42
CA ALA A 738 10.62 -21.52 -4.84
C ALA A 738 11.98 -21.77 -5.48
N THR A 739 12.78 -22.59 -4.79
CA THR A 739 14.11 -23.00 -5.23
C THR A 739 14.07 -24.47 -5.61
N GLN A 740 14.73 -24.83 -6.71
CA GLN A 740 14.97 -26.20 -7.13
C GLN A 740 16.39 -26.61 -6.73
N PHE A 741 16.53 -27.73 -6.03
CA PHE A 741 17.79 -28.36 -5.63
C PHE A 741 17.91 -29.71 -6.33
N LEU A 742 19.02 -29.94 -7.04
CA LEU A 742 19.42 -31.26 -7.54
C LEU A 742 20.46 -31.84 -6.58
N THR A 743 20.21 -32.99 -5.99
CA THR A 743 21.16 -33.66 -5.09
C THR A 743 22.07 -34.64 -5.83
N ASP A 744 23.23 -34.95 -5.24
CA ASP A 744 24.25 -35.88 -5.73
C ASP A 744 23.74 -37.32 -5.94
N ASP A 745 22.70 -37.71 -5.19
CA ASP A 745 21.95 -38.95 -5.37
C ASP A 745 20.87 -38.87 -6.47
N GLY A 746 20.80 -37.77 -7.20
CA GLY A 746 19.94 -37.52 -8.35
C GLY A 746 18.50 -37.08 -8.00
N ARG A 747 18.19 -36.76 -6.74
CA ARG A 747 16.85 -36.26 -6.37
C ARG A 747 16.70 -34.78 -6.72
N VAL A 748 15.52 -34.41 -7.21
CA VAL A 748 15.12 -33.02 -7.40
C VAL A 748 14.17 -32.64 -6.27
N ILE A 749 14.57 -31.67 -5.46
CA ILE A 749 13.79 -31.13 -4.34
C ILE A 749 13.37 -29.71 -4.74
N ILE A 750 12.07 -29.42 -4.76
CA ILE A 750 11.55 -28.08 -5.06
C ILE A 750 10.83 -27.56 -3.82
N GLY A 751 11.18 -26.37 -3.37
CA GLY A 751 10.52 -25.72 -2.24
C GLY A 751 11.16 -24.41 -1.84
N ARG A 752 10.56 -23.71 -0.88
CA ARG A 752 11.09 -22.43 -0.38
C ARG A 752 12.04 -22.67 0.78
N VAL A 753 13.22 -22.07 0.75
CA VAL A 753 14.10 -22.03 1.92
C VAL A 753 13.45 -21.12 2.96
N VAL A 754 13.15 -21.67 4.13
CA VAL A 754 12.50 -20.91 5.22
C VAL A 754 13.43 -20.72 6.42
N ASN A 755 14.53 -21.48 6.48
CA ASN A 755 15.57 -21.32 7.46
C ASN A 755 16.87 -21.98 6.99
N MET A 756 17.99 -21.50 7.51
CA MET A 756 19.33 -22.04 7.26
C MET A 756 20.13 -22.05 8.56
N ARG A 757 20.91 -23.12 8.77
CA ARG A 757 21.84 -23.23 9.89
C ARG A 757 22.92 -24.24 9.55
N GLU A 758 24.18 -23.88 9.77
CA GLU A 758 25.32 -24.75 9.47
C GLU A 758 25.19 -25.26 8.01
N ASP A 759 25.29 -26.57 7.78
CA ASP A 759 25.14 -27.20 6.47
C ASP A 759 23.69 -27.63 6.13
N SER A 760 22.68 -27.20 6.90
CA SER A 760 21.29 -27.63 6.72
C SER A 760 20.39 -26.50 6.22
N LEU A 761 19.67 -26.78 5.13
CA LEU A 761 18.58 -25.96 4.62
C LEU A 761 17.25 -26.56 5.08
N ALA A 762 16.42 -25.76 5.74
CA ALA A 762 15.04 -26.11 5.98
C ALA A 762 14.20 -25.65 4.77
N VAL A 763 13.80 -26.61 3.93
CA VAL A 763 13.07 -26.35 2.69
C VAL A 763 11.60 -26.74 2.88
N MET A 764 10.71 -25.76 2.73
CA MET A 764 9.28 -26.00 2.65
C MET A 764 8.94 -26.54 1.26
N THR A 765 8.92 -27.87 1.13
CA THR A 765 8.61 -28.59 -0.13
C THR A 765 7.12 -28.81 -0.33
N ASN A 766 6.36 -28.78 0.76
CA ASN A 766 4.91 -28.82 0.75
C ASN A 766 4.41 -27.48 1.28
N MET A 767 3.82 -26.64 0.39
CA MET A 767 2.75 -25.72 0.84
C MET A 767 1.59 -26.58 1.35
N LEU A 768 0.39 -26.18 1.74
CA LEU A 768 -0.60 -27.12 2.39
C LEU A 768 -0.17 -27.71 3.76
N ASP A 769 1.07 -28.17 3.95
CA ASP A 769 1.69 -28.52 5.23
C ASP A 769 3.07 -27.82 5.40
N PRO A 770 3.06 -26.49 5.62
CA PRO A 770 4.27 -25.70 5.76
C PRO A 770 5.10 -26.06 7.01
N SER A 771 4.52 -26.84 7.94
CA SER A 771 5.23 -27.38 9.10
C SER A 771 6.09 -28.60 8.74
N SER A 772 5.74 -29.29 7.66
CA SER A 772 6.50 -30.40 7.10
C SER A 772 7.63 -29.88 6.21
N GLN A 773 8.71 -29.44 6.86
CA GLN A 773 9.93 -29.01 6.18
C GLN A 773 10.82 -30.21 5.86
N THR A 774 11.38 -30.22 4.65
CA THR A 774 12.44 -31.17 4.27
C THR A 774 13.77 -30.55 4.64
N GLN A 775 14.55 -31.24 5.47
CA GLN A 775 15.93 -30.85 5.72
C GLN A 775 16.79 -31.33 4.55
N VAL A 776 17.46 -30.40 3.89
CA VAL A 776 18.38 -30.69 2.78
C VAL A 776 19.78 -30.28 3.21
N LYS A 777 20.73 -31.21 3.14
CA LYS A 777 22.14 -30.90 3.43
C LYS A 777 22.79 -30.22 2.24
N ARG A 778 23.51 -29.12 2.47
CA ARG A 778 24.20 -28.32 1.43
C ARG A 778 25.25 -29.11 0.68
N ASP A 779 26.22 -29.66 1.40
CA ASP A 779 26.38 -31.11 1.44
C ASP A 779 26.21 -31.92 0.15
N THR A 780 24.95 -32.31 0.00
CA THR A 780 24.45 -33.26 -0.97
C THR A 780 23.90 -32.58 -2.21
N ILE A 781 23.95 -31.25 -2.34
CA ILE A 781 23.35 -30.53 -3.46
C ILE A 781 24.39 -30.31 -4.56
N GLU A 782 24.12 -30.85 -5.76
CA GLU A 782 24.90 -30.70 -6.98
C GLU A 782 24.58 -29.39 -7.73
N GLU A 783 23.31 -28.98 -7.78
CA GLU A 783 22.85 -27.77 -8.48
C GLU A 783 21.70 -27.09 -7.72
N THR A 784 21.67 -25.75 -7.73
CA THR A 784 20.56 -24.94 -7.22
C THR A 784 20.16 -23.89 -8.26
N ARG A 785 18.86 -23.70 -8.46
CA ARG A 785 18.32 -22.68 -9.37
C ARG A 785 16.92 -22.21 -8.96
N PRO A 786 16.48 -21.02 -9.40
CA PRO A 786 15.09 -20.61 -9.27
C PRO A 786 14.16 -21.64 -9.92
N ALA A 787 13.05 -21.96 -9.25
CA ALA A 787 12.05 -22.86 -9.84
C ALA A 787 11.25 -22.10 -10.91
N GLU A 788 11.27 -22.60 -12.15
CA GLU A 788 10.43 -22.09 -13.25
C GLU A 788 8.95 -22.43 -13.06
N THR A 789 8.64 -23.32 -12.12
CA THR A 789 7.28 -23.77 -11.82
C THR A 789 6.79 -23.18 -10.52
N SER A 790 5.60 -22.59 -10.54
CA SER A 790 4.92 -22.13 -9.35
C SER A 790 4.60 -23.30 -8.41
N MET A 791 4.63 -23.05 -7.10
CA MET A 791 4.13 -24.01 -6.12
C MET A 791 2.58 -24.08 -6.12
N MET A 792 1.89 -23.12 -6.75
CA MET A 792 0.46 -23.24 -7.04
C MET A 792 0.26 -24.26 -8.16
N PRO A 793 -0.55 -25.33 -7.95
CA PRO A 793 -0.75 -26.34 -8.96
C PRO A 793 -1.38 -25.78 -10.25
N ALA A 794 -0.93 -26.24 -11.41
CA ALA A 794 -1.60 -26.00 -12.67
C ALA A 794 -2.77 -27.00 -12.88
N GLY A 795 -3.72 -26.66 -13.75
CA GLY A 795 -4.85 -27.54 -14.10
C GLY A 795 -5.92 -27.67 -13.02
N LEU A 796 -5.92 -26.77 -12.02
CA LEU A 796 -6.92 -26.76 -10.94
C LEU A 796 -8.38 -26.65 -11.46
N LEU A 797 -8.56 -26.10 -12.66
CA LEU A 797 -9.87 -25.88 -13.28
C LEU A 797 -10.29 -27.00 -14.24
N ASP A 798 -9.43 -27.98 -14.54
CA ASP A 798 -9.60 -28.91 -15.67
C ASP A 798 -10.75 -29.92 -15.50
N THR A 799 -11.28 -30.04 -14.28
CA THR A 799 -12.40 -30.93 -13.94
C THR A 799 -13.72 -30.18 -13.71
N PHE A 800 -13.74 -28.88 -13.98
CA PHE A 800 -14.89 -28.00 -13.84
C PHE A 800 -15.42 -27.55 -15.21
N GLN A 801 -16.73 -27.34 -15.27
CA GLN A 801 -17.43 -26.79 -16.43
C GLN A 801 -17.27 -25.26 -16.50
N PRO A 802 -17.46 -24.61 -17.65
CA PRO A 802 -17.32 -23.16 -17.80
C PRO A 802 -18.21 -22.34 -16.85
N ASP A 803 -19.45 -22.79 -16.59
CA ASP A 803 -20.40 -22.13 -15.70
C ASP A 803 -20.01 -22.27 -14.22
N GLU A 804 -19.45 -23.42 -13.85
CA GLU A 804 -18.81 -23.64 -12.55
C GLU A 804 -17.64 -22.66 -12.37
N ILE A 805 -16.76 -22.55 -13.36
CA ILE A 805 -15.60 -21.64 -13.29
C ILE A 805 -16.04 -20.17 -13.24
N ALA A 806 -17.08 -19.79 -13.98
CA ALA A 806 -17.67 -18.45 -13.91
C ALA A 806 -18.19 -18.12 -12.49
N ASP A 807 -18.80 -19.09 -11.80
CA ASP A 807 -19.21 -18.93 -10.39
C ASP A 807 -18.03 -18.81 -9.43
N LEU A 808 -16.94 -19.55 -9.65
CA LEU A 808 -15.70 -19.38 -8.89
C LEU A 808 -15.15 -17.96 -9.07
N ILE A 809 -15.09 -17.46 -10.30
CA ILE A 809 -14.65 -16.09 -10.59
C ILE A 809 -15.55 -15.06 -9.90
N ALA A 810 -16.87 -15.23 -9.94
CA ALA A 810 -17.80 -14.37 -9.21
C ALA A 810 -17.55 -14.42 -7.69
N TYR A 811 -17.22 -15.58 -7.14
CA TYR A 811 -16.92 -15.77 -5.72
C TYR A 811 -15.63 -15.06 -5.30
N LEU A 812 -14.57 -15.18 -6.11
CA LEU A 812 -13.31 -14.46 -5.93
C LEU A 812 -13.53 -12.94 -6.01
N ARG A 813 -14.29 -12.48 -6.99
CA ARG A 813 -14.61 -11.05 -7.16
C ARG A 813 -15.47 -10.50 -6.02
N ALA A 814 -16.33 -11.31 -5.44
CA ALA A 814 -17.15 -10.92 -4.30
C ALA A 814 -16.37 -10.82 -2.98
N GLY A 815 -15.13 -11.32 -2.93
CA GLY A 815 -14.42 -11.51 -1.66
C GLY A 815 -15.13 -12.50 -0.75
N GLY A 816 -15.80 -13.51 -1.32
CA GLY A 816 -16.54 -14.53 -0.57
C GLY A 816 -17.82 -14.03 0.11
N ARG A 817 -18.36 -12.87 -0.31
CA ARG A 817 -19.59 -12.28 0.25
C ARG A 817 -20.82 -12.63 -0.60
N SER A 818 -21.78 -13.37 -0.04
CA SER A 818 -23.05 -13.66 -0.72
C SER A 818 -23.93 -12.42 -0.91
N SER A 819 -23.71 -11.39 -0.09
CA SER A 819 -24.35 -10.08 -0.21
C SER A 819 -23.70 -9.17 -1.25
N HIS A 820 -22.63 -9.59 -1.92
CA HIS A 820 -21.96 -8.77 -2.92
C HIS A 820 -22.84 -8.53 -4.14
N ALA A 821 -22.70 -7.37 -4.79
CA ALA A 821 -23.49 -6.97 -5.95
C ALA A 821 -23.47 -8.00 -7.10
N VAL A 822 -22.39 -8.81 -7.21
CA VAL A 822 -22.28 -9.89 -8.22
C VAL A 822 -23.30 -11.03 -8.03
N TYR A 823 -23.82 -11.23 -6.82
CA TYR A 823 -24.83 -12.26 -6.48
C TYR A 823 -26.23 -11.71 -6.26
N GLN A 824 -26.34 -10.39 -6.23
CA GLN A 824 -27.62 -9.74 -6.25
C GLN A 824 -28.11 -9.82 -7.70
N THR A 825 -28.76 -10.92 -8.05
CA THR A 825 -29.68 -10.91 -9.19
C THR A 825 -30.54 -9.67 -9.00
N LEU A 826 -30.48 -8.75 -9.95
CA LEU A 826 -31.47 -7.70 -10.12
C LEU A 826 -32.79 -8.41 -10.40
N THR A 827 -33.42 -8.96 -9.35
CA THR A 827 -34.87 -9.06 -9.30
C THR A 827 -35.32 -7.63 -9.48
N SER A 828 -35.73 -7.33 -10.69
CA SER A 828 -36.52 -6.16 -11.03
C SER A 828 -37.43 -5.85 -9.85
N THR A 829 -37.24 -4.65 -9.27
CA THR A 829 -37.92 -4.03 -8.12
C THR A 829 -37.17 -4.08 -6.76
N GLU A 830 -36.71 -2.89 -6.34
CA GLU A 830 -36.22 -2.45 -5.01
C GLU A 830 -34.78 -2.87 -4.60
N SER A 831 -33.79 -2.01 -4.35
CA SER A 831 -33.72 -0.55 -4.15
C SER A 831 -32.62 0.07 -5.04
N MET A 832 -32.96 1.09 -5.83
CA MET A 832 -31.95 1.90 -6.52
C MET A 832 -31.10 2.61 -5.48
N ASP A 833 -29.80 2.42 -5.55
CA ASP A 833 -28.85 3.35 -4.97
C ASP A 833 -29.09 4.70 -5.64
N ASP A 834 -29.78 5.62 -4.97
CA ASP A 834 -30.20 6.94 -5.49
C ASP A 834 -29.01 7.90 -5.68
N ARG A 835 -27.79 7.36 -5.84
CA ARG A 835 -26.54 8.10 -6.06
C ARG A 835 -26.10 8.13 -7.53
N TRP A 836 -26.70 7.31 -8.38
CA TRP A 836 -26.48 7.37 -9.84
C TRP A 836 -27.67 6.74 -10.57
N LEU A 837 -27.71 6.91 -11.89
CA LEU A 837 -28.72 6.27 -12.73
C LEU A 837 -28.13 5.09 -13.49
N THR A 838 -28.89 4.02 -13.60
CA THR A 838 -28.59 2.92 -14.52
C THR A 838 -29.79 2.71 -15.44
N PHE A 839 -29.56 2.83 -16.74
CA PHE A 839 -30.50 2.46 -17.78
C PHE A 839 -30.12 1.08 -18.31
N PRO A 840 -31.03 0.11 -18.28
CA PRO A 840 -30.73 -1.24 -18.75
C PRO A 840 -30.38 -1.24 -20.24
N GLY A 841 -29.52 -2.17 -20.64
CA GLY A 841 -29.32 -2.49 -22.04
C GLY A 841 -30.58 -3.16 -22.61
N GLY A 842 -30.77 -3.03 -23.92
CA GLY A 842 -31.92 -3.58 -24.62
C GLY A 842 -31.54 -4.06 -26.02
N ASP A 843 -32.54 -4.40 -26.82
CA ASP A 843 -32.33 -4.78 -28.20
C ASP A 843 -31.88 -3.56 -29.03
N GLY A 844 -30.78 -3.71 -29.78
CA GLY A 844 -30.28 -2.63 -30.62
C GLY A 844 -28.83 -2.82 -31.05
N PRO A 845 -28.30 -1.90 -31.88
CA PRO A 845 -26.90 -1.95 -32.35
C PRO A 845 -25.87 -1.86 -31.22
N GLY A 846 -26.24 -1.34 -30.04
CA GLY A 846 -25.42 -1.24 -28.84
C GLY A 846 -25.63 -2.35 -27.81
N ALA A 847 -26.42 -3.39 -28.14
CA ALA A 847 -26.68 -4.49 -27.22
C ALA A 847 -25.38 -5.15 -26.74
N GLY A 848 -25.28 -5.41 -25.43
CA GLY A 848 -24.08 -6.00 -24.81
C GLY A 848 -22.91 -5.03 -24.61
N LYS A 849 -23.10 -3.72 -24.86
CA LYS A 849 -22.11 -2.68 -24.61
C LYS A 849 -22.53 -1.78 -23.45
N HIS A 850 -21.56 -1.41 -22.61
CA HIS A 850 -21.75 -0.58 -21.44
C HIS A 850 -21.09 0.80 -21.61
N ILE A 851 -21.88 1.86 -21.49
CA ILE A 851 -21.43 3.25 -21.54
C ILE A 851 -21.56 3.87 -20.14
N VAL A 852 -20.49 4.46 -19.63
CA VAL A 852 -20.52 5.25 -18.38
C VAL A 852 -20.42 6.73 -18.72
N LEU A 853 -21.39 7.51 -18.28
CA LEU A 853 -21.47 8.96 -18.49
C LEU A 853 -21.24 9.66 -17.16
N VAL A 854 -20.29 10.60 -17.12
CA VAL A 854 -19.87 11.27 -15.88
C VAL A 854 -20.20 12.75 -15.96
N SER A 855 -21.09 13.21 -15.08
CA SER A 855 -21.53 14.60 -14.96
C SER A 855 -20.87 15.29 -13.78
N GLY A 856 -20.32 16.49 -14.03
CA GLY A 856 -19.64 17.31 -13.02
C GLY A 856 -19.28 18.69 -13.55
N ASP A 857 -20.15 19.28 -14.38
CA ASP A 857 -20.02 20.63 -14.91
C ASP A 857 -21.12 21.54 -14.32
N HIS A 858 -20.72 22.72 -13.84
CA HIS A 858 -21.55 23.67 -13.10
C HIS A 858 -22.08 24.86 -13.93
N GLU A 859 -21.94 24.81 -15.27
CA GLU A 859 -22.34 25.93 -16.15
C GLU A 859 -23.24 25.46 -17.30
N TYR A 860 -22.85 24.39 -17.99
CA TYR A 860 -23.45 23.83 -19.20
C TYR A 860 -24.40 22.65 -18.95
N ARG A 861 -24.76 22.41 -17.69
CA ARG A 861 -25.84 21.52 -17.28
C ARG A 861 -25.62 20.06 -17.65
N SER A 862 -24.40 19.56 -17.41
CA SER A 862 -24.06 18.15 -17.66
C SER A 862 -25.02 17.17 -16.97
N GLU A 863 -25.60 17.55 -15.84
CA GLU A 863 -26.53 16.74 -15.06
C GLU A 863 -27.92 16.60 -15.71
N GLU A 864 -28.24 17.43 -16.71
CA GLU A 864 -29.41 17.25 -17.57
C GLU A 864 -29.03 16.58 -18.90
N ALA A 865 -27.87 16.94 -19.45
CA ALA A 865 -27.39 16.43 -20.73
C ALA A 865 -27.02 14.94 -20.69
N MET A 866 -26.28 14.49 -19.67
CA MET A 866 -25.80 13.11 -19.55
C MET A 866 -26.96 12.11 -19.39
N PRO A 867 -27.96 12.34 -18.52
CA PRO A 867 -29.13 11.46 -18.47
C PRO A 867 -29.90 11.41 -19.77
N GLN A 868 -30.05 12.53 -20.48
CA GLN A 868 -30.77 12.53 -21.74
C GLN A 868 -30.02 11.76 -22.83
N LEU A 869 -28.71 11.94 -22.94
CA LEU A 869 -27.87 11.17 -23.85
C LEU A 869 -27.91 9.68 -23.51
N ALA A 870 -27.84 9.33 -22.22
CA ALA A 870 -27.93 7.96 -21.74
C ALA A 870 -29.28 7.31 -22.08
N LYS A 871 -30.40 8.03 -21.95
CA LYS A 871 -31.72 7.56 -22.36
C LYS A 871 -31.78 7.28 -23.85
N ILE A 872 -31.22 8.15 -24.71
CA ILE A 872 -31.19 7.93 -26.15
C ILE A 872 -30.33 6.69 -26.49
N LEU A 873 -29.13 6.58 -25.92
CA LEU A 873 -28.23 5.45 -26.12
C LEU A 873 -28.85 4.13 -25.63
N SER A 874 -29.52 4.14 -24.48
CA SER A 874 -30.13 2.94 -23.93
C SER A 874 -31.43 2.57 -24.66
N GLN A 875 -32.40 3.47 -24.70
CA GLN A 875 -33.75 3.15 -25.16
C GLN A 875 -33.87 3.01 -26.67
N ASN A 876 -33.11 3.80 -27.45
CA ASN A 876 -33.21 3.75 -28.91
C ASN A 876 -32.15 2.83 -29.54
N LEU A 877 -31.05 2.57 -28.83
CA LEU A 877 -29.87 1.91 -29.43
C LEU A 877 -29.41 0.67 -28.65
N GLY A 878 -30.00 0.36 -27.50
CA GLY A 878 -29.79 -0.88 -26.75
C GLY A 878 -28.55 -0.90 -25.85
N PHE A 879 -27.83 0.21 -25.69
CA PHE A 879 -26.69 0.28 -24.77
C PHE A 879 -27.13 0.16 -23.31
N ARG A 880 -26.34 -0.53 -22.49
CA ARG A 880 -26.44 -0.33 -21.04
C ARG A 880 -25.76 1.00 -20.72
N CYS A 881 -26.43 1.89 -20.00
CA CYS A 881 -25.87 3.20 -19.65
C CYS A 881 -25.88 3.42 -18.15
N THR A 882 -24.77 3.85 -17.57
CA THR A 882 -24.68 4.31 -16.18
C THR A 882 -24.35 5.79 -16.17
N VAL A 883 -25.09 6.62 -15.43
CA VAL A 883 -24.88 8.07 -15.33
C VAL A 883 -24.50 8.44 -13.91
N LEU A 884 -23.29 8.95 -13.74
CA LEU A 884 -22.72 9.41 -12.49
C LEU A 884 -22.84 10.93 -12.39
N PHE A 885 -23.02 11.45 -11.18
CA PHE A 885 -23.26 12.87 -10.93
C PHE A 885 -22.32 13.41 -9.85
N ALA A 886 -22.01 14.71 -9.91
CA ALA A 886 -21.52 15.44 -8.75
C ALA A 886 -22.63 15.49 -7.70
N ILE A 887 -22.38 14.89 -6.53
CA ILE A 887 -23.37 14.74 -5.47
C ILE A 887 -22.81 15.31 -4.18
N ASP A 888 -23.62 16.13 -3.51
CA ASP A 888 -23.36 16.55 -2.14
C ASP A 888 -23.46 15.32 -1.22
N PRO A 889 -22.34 14.88 -0.59
CA PRO A 889 -22.31 13.69 0.24
C PRO A 889 -23.27 13.74 1.44
N ALA A 890 -23.61 14.94 1.93
CA ALA A 890 -24.46 15.10 3.10
C ALA A 890 -25.95 14.95 2.79
N THR A 891 -26.38 15.38 1.60
CA THR A 891 -27.80 15.44 1.21
C THR A 891 -28.19 14.35 0.21
N GLY A 892 -27.23 13.82 -0.54
CA GLY A 892 -27.48 12.92 -1.67
C GLY A 892 -28.08 13.63 -2.88
N GLU A 893 -28.11 14.96 -2.88
CA GLU A 893 -28.61 15.78 -3.98
C GLU A 893 -27.52 16.02 -5.02
N ILE A 894 -27.92 16.12 -6.29
CA ILE A 894 -27.05 16.54 -7.38
C ILE A 894 -26.66 17.98 -7.13
N ASN A 895 -25.36 18.22 -6.97
CA ASN A 895 -24.80 19.53 -6.78
C ASN A 895 -23.60 19.72 -7.72
N PRO A 896 -23.80 20.31 -8.90
CA PRO A 896 -22.70 20.57 -9.84
C PRO A 896 -21.61 21.48 -9.28
N ASP A 897 -21.94 22.34 -8.31
CA ASP A 897 -20.98 23.23 -7.64
C ASP A 897 -20.08 22.46 -6.65
N ASP A 898 -20.44 21.24 -6.24
CA ASP A 898 -19.54 20.36 -5.47
C ASP A 898 -18.48 19.78 -6.40
N VAL A 899 -17.26 20.30 -6.29
CA VAL A 899 -16.11 19.91 -7.11
C VAL A 899 -15.41 18.64 -6.61
N THR A 900 -15.81 18.09 -5.47
CA THR A 900 -14.98 17.13 -4.71
C THR A 900 -15.45 15.69 -4.77
N ASN A 901 -16.71 15.44 -5.14
CA ASN A 901 -17.30 14.10 -5.03
C ASN A 901 -18.17 13.71 -6.24
N ILE A 902 -17.85 12.58 -6.85
CA ILE A 902 -18.67 11.89 -7.86
C ILE A 902 -18.72 10.39 -7.51
N PRO A 903 -19.77 9.90 -6.81
CA PRO A 903 -19.89 8.49 -6.46
C PRO A 903 -20.16 7.61 -7.70
N GLY A 904 -19.74 6.34 -7.62
CA GLY A 904 -19.98 5.33 -8.66
C GLY A 904 -18.91 5.26 -9.75
N LEU A 905 -17.80 6.01 -9.63
CA LEU A 905 -16.68 6.02 -10.57
C LEU A 905 -16.03 4.64 -10.76
N GLU A 906 -16.18 3.72 -9.81
CA GLU A 906 -15.79 2.32 -9.95
C GLU A 906 -16.47 1.61 -11.14
N SER A 907 -17.61 2.14 -11.60
CA SER A 907 -18.33 1.65 -12.79
C SER A 907 -17.48 1.74 -14.07
N LEU A 908 -16.52 2.69 -14.13
CA LEU A 908 -15.59 2.87 -15.24
C LEU A 908 -14.80 1.59 -15.54
N ALA A 909 -14.49 0.77 -14.53
CA ALA A 909 -13.77 -0.49 -14.71
C ALA A 909 -14.46 -1.42 -15.73
N SER A 910 -15.79 -1.36 -15.82
CA SER A 910 -16.61 -2.19 -16.72
C SER A 910 -17.08 -1.49 -18.01
N ALA A 911 -16.69 -0.25 -18.27
CA ALA A 911 -17.26 0.55 -19.36
C ALA A 911 -16.57 0.32 -20.73
N ASP A 912 -17.29 -0.11 -21.76
CA ASP A 912 -16.76 -0.13 -23.13
C ASP A 912 -16.43 1.29 -23.65
N LEU A 913 -17.12 2.30 -23.12
CA LEU A 913 -16.94 3.72 -23.46
C LEU A 913 -17.23 4.60 -22.24
N ALA A 914 -16.37 5.60 -21.99
CA ALA A 914 -16.64 6.67 -21.03
C ALA A 914 -16.94 7.99 -21.76
N ILE A 915 -17.96 8.71 -21.28
CA ILE A 915 -18.34 10.05 -21.75
C ILE A 915 -18.20 11.03 -20.58
N LEU A 916 -17.29 11.99 -20.69
CA LEU A 916 -17.00 12.94 -19.62
C LEU A 916 -17.59 14.31 -19.95
N GLY A 917 -18.39 14.84 -19.01
CA GLY A 917 -18.87 16.22 -18.96
C GLY A 917 -18.48 16.85 -17.63
N LEU A 918 -17.18 17.12 -17.48
CA LEU A 918 -16.53 17.55 -16.24
C LEU A 918 -15.90 18.93 -16.37
N ARG A 919 -15.93 19.69 -15.27
CA ARG A 919 -15.30 21.01 -15.17
C ARG A 919 -14.63 21.27 -13.84
N PHE A 920 -13.34 21.64 -13.86
CA PHE A 920 -12.62 22.12 -12.67
C PHE A 920 -12.85 21.26 -11.41
N ARG A 921 -12.92 19.95 -11.57
CA ARG A 921 -13.08 19.04 -10.45
C ARG A 921 -11.78 18.97 -9.64
N ASN A 922 -11.92 18.86 -8.33
CA ASN A 922 -10.85 18.57 -7.38
C ASN A 922 -11.27 17.33 -6.58
N LEU A 923 -11.44 16.21 -7.29
CA LEU A 923 -11.87 14.95 -6.70
C LEU A 923 -10.81 14.41 -5.76
N ALA A 924 -11.24 13.59 -4.80
CA ALA A 924 -10.35 12.80 -3.96
C ALA A 924 -9.43 11.87 -4.79
N ASP A 925 -8.30 11.47 -4.23
CA ASP A 925 -7.25 10.77 -4.99
C ASP A 925 -7.66 9.39 -5.48
N ASP A 926 -8.54 8.70 -4.74
CA ASP A 926 -9.14 7.44 -5.15
C ASP A 926 -10.07 7.61 -6.36
N GLN A 927 -10.92 8.64 -6.35
CA GLN A 927 -11.81 8.97 -7.47
C GLN A 927 -11.02 9.45 -8.70
N MET A 928 -9.96 10.22 -8.51
CA MET A 928 -9.03 10.58 -9.58
C MET A 928 -8.36 9.33 -10.17
N GLN A 929 -7.87 8.41 -9.34
CA GLN A 929 -7.21 7.18 -9.79
C GLN A 929 -8.15 6.34 -10.68
N MET A 930 -9.44 6.21 -10.33
CA MET A 930 -10.40 5.45 -11.16
C MET A 930 -10.57 6.03 -12.57
N ILE A 931 -10.57 7.36 -12.72
CA ILE A 931 -10.61 8.02 -14.04
C ILE A 931 -9.29 7.77 -14.78
N LEU A 932 -8.16 7.87 -14.09
CA LEU A 932 -6.84 7.66 -14.68
C LEU A 932 -6.63 6.20 -15.11
N ASP A 933 -7.05 5.22 -14.33
CA ASP A 933 -6.98 3.80 -14.66
C ASP A 933 -7.74 3.50 -15.97
N TYR A 934 -8.91 4.10 -16.14
CA TYR A 934 -9.69 3.97 -17.38
C TYR A 934 -8.95 4.54 -18.59
N VAL A 935 -8.42 5.76 -18.44
CA VAL A 935 -7.84 6.55 -19.53
C VAL A 935 -6.46 6.01 -19.91
N GLU A 936 -5.63 5.67 -18.93
CA GLU A 936 -4.28 5.13 -19.14
C GLU A 936 -4.31 3.71 -19.72
N ALA A 937 -5.38 2.94 -19.48
CA ALA A 937 -5.64 1.67 -20.16
C ALA A 937 -5.95 1.81 -21.67
N GLY A 938 -5.99 3.03 -22.22
CA GLY A 938 -6.18 3.26 -23.65
C GLY A 938 -7.59 2.91 -24.13
N ARG A 939 -8.61 3.08 -23.28
CA ARG A 939 -9.99 2.75 -23.59
C ARG A 939 -10.70 3.86 -24.37
N PRO A 940 -11.78 3.54 -25.13
CA PRO A 940 -12.57 4.53 -25.86
C PRO A 940 -13.09 5.67 -24.96
N LEU A 941 -12.91 6.92 -25.39
CA LEU A 941 -13.23 8.09 -24.57
C LEU A 941 -13.91 9.20 -25.38
N ILE A 942 -14.92 9.83 -24.80
CA ILE A 942 -15.56 11.04 -25.33
C ILE A 942 -15.46 12.15 -24.28
N GLY A 943 -14.94 13.30 -24.68
CA GLY A 943 -15.02 14.54 -23.89
C GLY A 943 -16.03 15.49 -24.54
N VAL A 944 -17.06 15.88 -23.81
CA VAL A 944 -17.97 16.95 -24.24
C VAL A 944 -17.60 18.25 -23.54
N ARG A 945 -18.22 19.37 -23.92
CA ARG A 945 -18.08 20.62 -23.15
C ARG A 945 -18.43 20.34 -21.68
N THR A 946 -17.54 20.53 -20.72
CA THR A 946 -16.31 21.36 -20.65
C THR A 946 -15.01 20.56 -20.42
N SER A 947 -14.98 19.28 -20.76
CA SER A 947 -13.89 18.35 -20.41
C SER A 947 -12.53 18.64 -21.04
N THR A 948 -12.36 19.71 -21.82
CA THR A 948 -11.03 20.28 -22.11
C THR A 948 -10.35 20.84 -20.86
N HIS A 949 -11.08 21.11 -19.79
CA HIS A 949 -10.54 21.59 -18.51
C HIS A 949 -11.25 20.89 -17.34
N PRO A 950 -11.14 19.56 -17.25
CA PRO A 950 -11.98 18.77 -16.36
C PRO A 950 -11.55 18.88 -14.90
N PHE A 951 -10.29 19.26 -14.65
CA PHE A 951 -9.68 19.25 -13.32
C PHE A 951 -9.00 20.58 -13.01
N ASP A 952 -9.25 21.10 -11.80
CA ASP A 952 -8.51 22.23 -11.20
C ASP A 952 -7.98 21.77 -9.85
N ILE A 953 -6.79 21.16 -9.91
CA ILE A 953 -6.21 20.44 -8.78
C ILE A 953 -5.12 21.31 -8.15
N PRO A 954 -5.21 21.59 -6.84
CA PRO A 954 -4.17 22.29 -6.11
C PRO A 954 -2.77 21.69 -6.30
N ALA A 955 -1.75 22.54 -6.36
CA ALA A 955 -0.38 22.16 -6.71
C ALA A 955 0.28 21.15 -5.75
N ASP A 956 -0.25 21.04 -4.53
CA ASP A 956 0.19 20.15 -3.46
C ASP A 956 -0.47 18.76 -3.49
N ARG A 957 -1.45 18.52 -4.38
CA ARG A 957 -2.14 17.23 -4.50
C ARG A 957 -1.39 16.28 -5.46
N GLN A 958 -1.49 14.97 -5.23
CA GLN A 958 -0.83 13.91 -6.01
C GLN A 958 -1.02 14.06 -7.53
N TYR A 959 -2.21 14.50 -7.97
CA TYR A 959 -2.58 14.60 -9.38
C TYR A 959 -2.51 16.04 -9.94
N ALA A 960 -1.80 16.96 -9.28
CA ALA A 960 -1.69 18.36 -9.68
C ALA A 960 -1.28 18.56 -11.15
N LYS A 961 -0.42 17.69 -11.71
CA LYS A 961 0.00 17.74 -13.12
C LYS A 961 -1.16 17.67 -14.12
N TYR A 962 -2.29 17.07 -13.73
CA TYR A 962 -3.49 16.95 -14.56
C TYR A 962 -4.39 18.19 -14.52
N SER A 963 -4.08 19.15 -13.64
CA SER A 963 -4.79 20.43 -13.56
C SER A 963 -4.72 21.17 -14.89
N TRP A 964 -5.84 21.74 -15.32
CA TRP A 964 -6.01 22.38 -16.63
C TRP A 964 -4.98 23.49 -16.92
N ASN A 965 -4.49 24.14 -15.86
CA ASN A 965 -3.57 25.26 -15.89
C ASN A 965 -2.10 24.85 -15.71
N ASN A 966 -1.78 23.55 -15.70
CA ASN A 966 -0.39 23.10 -15.61
C ASN A 966 0.43 23.65 -16.79
N LYS A 967 1.62 24.20 -16.51
CA LYS A 967 2.49 24.84 -17.51
C LYS A 967 3.73 24.01 -17.86
N GLU A 968 3.97 22.92 -17.13
CA GLU A 968 5.25 22.23 -17.13
C GLU A 968 5.12 20.76 -17.52
N GLY A 969 6.19 20.23 -18.09
CA GLY A 969 6.32 18.81 -18.44
C GLY A 969 5.41 18.34 -19.57
N GLU A 970 5.25 17.02 -19.65
CA GLU A 970 4.45 16.35 -20.69
C GLU A 970 2.95 16.65 -20.59
N PHE A 971 2.49 17.07 -19.41
CA PHE A 971 1.11 17.46 -19.14
C PHE A 971 0.91 18.99 -19.14
N ALA A 972 1.74 19.77 -19.86
CA ALA A 972 1.45 21.18 -20.08
C ALA A 972 0.08 21.33 -20.76
N GLY A 973 -0.82 22.11 -20.16
CA GLY A 973 -2.26 22.18 -20.49
C GLY A 973 -3.13 21.11 -19.81
N GLY A 974 -2.59 20.37 -18.85
CA GLY A 974 -3.30 19.41 -18.01
C GLY A 974 -3.87 18.20 -18.75
N PHE A 975 -4.83 17.55 -18.10
CA PHE A 975 -5.54 16.38 -18.62
C PHE A 975 -6.17 16.66 -19.99
N GLY A 976 -6.84 17.80 -20.16
CA GLY A 976 -7.56 18.11 -21.39
C GLY A 976 -6.64 18.21 -22.61
N ARG A 977 -5.53 18.96 -22.51
CA ARG A 977 -4.58 19.03 -23.63
C ARG A 977 -3.95 17.68 -23.92
N ARG A 978 -3.55 16.96 -22.87
CA ARG A 978 -2.86 15.68 -23.03
C ARG A 978 -3.75 14.58 -23.60
N VAL A 979 -4.97 14.43 -23.09
CA VAL A 979 -5.90 13.34 -23.41
C VAL A 979 -6.85 13.73 -24.53
N PHE A 980 -7.49 14.89 -24.42
CA PHE A 980 -8.50 15.35 -25.38
C PHE A 980 -7.93 16.16 -26.54
N GLY A 981 -6.66 16.55 -26.48
CA GLY A 981 -5.98 17.27 -27.57
C GLY A 981 -5.97 18.79 -27.43
N GLU A 982 -6.73 19.35 -26.47
CA GLU A 982 -6.64 20.77 -26.12
C GLU A 982 -7.18 21.07 -24.70
N THR A 983 -6.65 22.12 -24.08
CA THR A 983 -7.12 22.72 -22.82
C THR A 983 -7.99 23.96 -23.05
N TRP A 984 -8.62 24.49 -22.01
CA TRP A 984 -9.33 25.77 -22.12
C TRP A 984 -8.37 26.93 -22.40
N VAL A 985 -8.60 27.64 -23.50
CA VAL A 985 -7.84 28.84 -23.89
C VAL A 985 -8.63 30.10 -23.57
N ALA A 986 -9.78 30.26 -24.23
CA ALA A 986 -10.69 31.38 -24.07
C ALA A 986 -12.00 31.09 -24.82
N HIS A 987 -12.99 31.94 -24.62
CA HIS A 987 -14.12 32.07 -25.54
C HIS A 987 -13.64 32.77 -26.83
N HIS A 988 -14.02 32.21 -27.98
CA HIS A 988 -13.77 32.79 -29.31
C HIS A 988 -14.98 33.60 -29.81
N GLY A 989 -16.18 33.15 -29.45
CA GLY A 989 -17.42 33.92 -29.59
C GLY A 989 -17.71 34.80 -28.37
N ASN A 990 -18.74 35.65 -28.48
CA ASN A 990 -19.29 36.40 -27.37
C ASN A 990 -20.26 35.53 -26.57
N HIS A 991 -19.74 34.92 -25.51
CA HIS A 991 -20.48 34.02 -24.63
C HIS A 991 -21.85 34.58 -24.19
N GLY A 992 -22.90 33.78 -24.38
CA GLY A 992 -24.29 34.13 -24.05
C GLY A 992 -25.01 35.06 -25.04
N HIS A 993 -24.32 35.53 -26.09
CA HIS A 993 -24.89 36.45 -27.09
C HIS A 993 -24.70 35.97 -28.54
N GLU A 994 -23.66 35.20 -28.80
CA GLU A 994 -23.34 34.58 -30.09
C GLU A 994 -23.39 33.05 -29.95
N SER A 995 -24.03 32.38 -30.91
CA SER A 995 -24.18 30.92 -30.95
C SER A 995 -23.23 30.24 -31.95
N THR A 996 -23.15 28.92 -31.89
CA THR A 996 -22.27 28.11 -32.75
C THR A 996 -23.06 27.36 -33.81
N ARG A 997 -22.67 27.50 -35.08
CA ARG A 997 -23.08 26.60 -36.17
C ARG A 997 -21.90 25.72 -36.59
N GLY A 998 -22.08 24.41 -36.55
CA GLY A 998 -21.08 23.44 -36.98
C GLY A 998 -20.99 23.32 -38.50
N ILE A 999 -19.78 23.49 -39.04
CA ILE A 999 -19.42 23.30 -40.43
C ILE A 999 -18.58 22.03 -40.53
N ILE A 1000 -19.05 21.05 -41.31
CA ILE A 1000 -18.36 19.77 -41.50
C ILE A 1000 -17.02 20.03 -42.20
N ALA A 1001 -15.93 19.65 -41.53
CA ALA A 1001 -14.56 19.80 -42.03
C ALA A 1001 -14.11 18.57 -42.82
N ASP A 1002 -14.55 17.39 -42.39
CA ASP A 1002 -14.28 16.10 -43.03
C ASP A 1002 -15.62 15.39 -43.28
N ALA A 1003 -16.10 15.47 -44.52
CA ALA A 1003 -17.39 14.89 -44.92
C ALA A 1003 -17.36 13.36 -45.04
N ASP A 1004 -16.17 12.76 -45.14
CA ASP A 1004 -16.00 11.31 -45.27
C ASP A 1004 -15.93 10.63 -43.89
N HIS A 1005 -15.69 11.40 -42.82
CA HIS A 1005 -15.58 10.86 -41.47
C HIS A 1005 -16.90 10.22 -40.98
N PRO A 1006 -16.89 9.00 -40.41
CA PRO A 1006 -18.11 8.31 -39.98
C PRO A 1006 -18.97 9.12 -38.99
N ILE A 1007 -18.34 9.94 -38.14
CA ILE A 1007 -19.03 10.73 -37.10
C ILE A 1007 -20.05 11.71 -37.69
N VAL A 1008 -19.83 12.25 -38.89
CA VAL A 1008 -20.76 13.22 -39.51
C VAL A 1008 -21.80 12.58 -40.41
N ARG A 1009 -21.82 11.25 -40.52
CA ARG A 1009 -22.75 10.53 -41.39
C ARG A 1009 -24.20 10.77 -40.97
N GLY A 1010 -25.02 11.21 -41.92
CA GLY A 1010 -26.44 11.51 -41.71
C GLY A 1010 -26.71 12.90 -41.14
N ILE A 1011 -25.69 13.72 -40.91
CA ILE A 1011 -25.84 15.12 -40.48
C ILE A 1011 -25.89 16.03 -41.71
N LYS A 1012 -26.94 16.83 -41.86
CA LYS A 1012 -27.04 17.80 -42.97
C LYS A 1012 -26.30 19.10 -42.62
N PRO A 1013 -25.83 19.87 -43.62
CA PRO A 1013 -25.20 21.16 -43.39
C PRO A 1013 -26.07 22.10 -42.52
N GLY A 1014 -25.48 22.63 -41.45
CA GLY A 1014 -26.17 23.53 -40.52
C GLY A 1014 -27.03 22.84 -39.44
N GLU A 1015 -27.14 21.51 -39.44
CA GLU A 1015 -27.92 20.80 -38.40
C GLU A 1015 -27.19 20.74 -37.05
N ILE A 1016 -25.85 20.83 -37.04
CA ILE A 1016 -25.07 21.01 -35.80
C ILE A 1016 -25.20 22.47 -35.40
N TRP A 1017 -25.97 22.74 -34.36
CA TRP A 1017 -26.15 24.07 -33.83
C TRP A 1017 -26.34 23.99 -32.32
N GLY A 1018 -25.85 25.00 -31.60
CA GLY A 1018 -26.09 25.13 -30.17
C GLY A 1018 -25.98 26.58 -29.73
N PRO A 1019 -26.74 27.00 -28.70
CA PRO A 1019 -26.67 28.35 -28.17
C PRO A 1019 -25.36 28.62 -27.38
N THR A 1020 -24.52 27.61 -27.21
CA THR A 1020 -23.18 27.77 -26.68
C THR A 1020 -22.25 28.41 -27.72
N ASP A 1021 -21.38 29.31 -27.28
CA ASP A 1021 -20.45 30.04 -28.14
C ASP A 1021 -19.23 29.18 -28.54
N VAL A 1022 -18.46 29.59 -29.55
CA VAL A 1022 -17.26 28.84 -29.98
C VAL A 1022 -16.11 29.04 -28.99
N TYR A 1023 -15.42 27.97 -28.58
CA TYR A 1023 -14.16 28.07 -27.82
C TYR A 1023 -12.95 28.28 -28.73
N ALA A 1024 -11.98 29.04 -28.23
CA ALA A 1024 -10.67 29.14 -28.85
C ALA A 1024 -9.87 27.86 -28.58
N VAL A 1025 -9.16 27.38 -29.60
CA VAL A 1025 -8.21 26.26 -29.50
C VAL A 1025 -6.89 26.67 -30.14
N THR A 1026 -5.78 26.05 -29.72
CA THR A 1026 -4.48 26.26 -30.36
C THR A 1026 -4.48 25.56 -31.71
N LEU A 1027 -4.09 26.28 -32.77
CA LEU A 1027 -3.92 25.72 -34.10
C LEU A 1027 -2.42 25.58 -34.45
N PRO A 1028 -1.97 24.46 -35.04
CA PRO A 1028 -2.73 23.23 -35.26
C PRO A 1028 -3.08 22.51 -33.94
N LEU A 1029 -4.11 21.66 -33.96
CA LEU A 1029 -4.46 20.79 -32.81
C LEU A 1029 -3.24 19.97 -32.39
N SER A 1030 -3.13 19.68 -31.09
CA SER A 1030 -1.97 18.95 -30.56
C SER A 1030 -1.96 17.48 -31.00
N GLY A 1031 -0.75 16.92 -31.13
CA GLY A 1031 -0.56 15.50 -31.48
C GLY A 1031 -1.14 15.13 -32.83
N ASP A 1032 -1.96 14.08 -32.84
CA ASP A 1032 -2.68 13.53 -33.99
C ASP A 1032 -4.12 14.04 -34.11
N GLY A 1033 -4.41 15.20 -33.50
CA GLY A 1033 -5.73 15.82 -33.53
C GLY A 1033 -6.25 16.11 -34.94
N HIS A 1034 -7.38 15.51 -35.30
CA HIS A 1034 -8.04 15.66 -36.60
C HIS A 1034 -9.41 16.32 -36.45
N ALA A 1035 -9.55 17.54 -36.98
CA ALA A 1035 -10.79 18.30 -36.90
C ALA A 1035 -11.87 17.71 -37.81
N VAL A 1036 -13.00 17.33 -37.23
CA VAL A 1036 -14.16 16.77 -37.94
C VAL A 1036 -15.23 17.83 -38.20
N VAL A 1037 -15.40 18.78 -37.26
CA VAL A 1037 -16.35 19.90 -37.37
C VAL A 1037 -15.70 21.19 -36.90
N GLN A 1038 -15.88 22.26 -37.68
CA GLN A 1038 -15.46 23.63 -37.41
C GLN A 1038 -16.64 24.45 -36.89
N GLY A 1039 -16.40 25.41 -35.99
CA GLY A 1039 -17.40 26.30 -35.44
C GLY A 1039 -17.45 27.63 -36.19
N GLN A 1040 -18.60 27.92 -36.79
CA GLN A 1040 -18.94 29.23 -37.32
C GLN A 1040 -19.71 30.01 -36.27
N ILE A 1041 -19.20 31.18 -35.88
CA ILE A 1041 -19.86 32.11 -34.95
C ILE A 1041 -21.02 32.79 -35.67
N LEU A 1042 -22.21 32.78 -35.05
CA LEU A 1042 -23.39 33.51 -35.51
C LEU A 1042 -23.58 34.82 -34.72
N THR A 1043 -24.21 35.84 -35.33
CA THR A 1043 -24.43 37.16 -34.74
C THR A 1043 -25.47 37.18 -33.60
N GLY A 1044 -26.12 36.04 -33.33
CA GLY A 1044 -27.18 35.91 -32.34
C GLY A 1044 -27.34 34.47 -31.84
N MET A 1045 -28.43 34.23 -31.11
CA MET A 1045 -28.72 33.00 -30.36
C MET A 1045 -29.72 32.06 -31.06
N ASN A 1046 -29.97 32.23 -32.35
CA ASN A 1046 -30.83 31.35 -33.14
C ASN A 1046 -30.06 30.64 -34.25
N SER A 1047 -30.54 29.46 -34.64
CA SER A 1047 -29.94 28.64 -35.71
C SER A 1047 -29.83 29.36 -37.06
N ASP A 1048 -30.73 30.30 -37.32
CA ASP A 1048 -30.88 30.99 -38.60
C ASP A 1048 -30.20 32.37 -38.62
N ASP A 1049 -29.57 32.78 -37.51
CA ASP A 1049 -28.84 34.03 -37.45
C ASP A 1049 -27.66 34.03 -38.44
N ALA A 1050 -27.30 35.23 -38.89
CA ALA A 1050 -26.24 35.40 -39.88
C ALA A 1050 -24.87 35.07 -39.25
N PRO A 1051 -23.92 34.51 -40.02
CA PRO A 1051 -22.54 34.39 -39.54
C PRO A 1051 -21.92 35.75 -39.26
N VAL A 1052 -21.10 35.83 -38.23
CA VAL A 1052 -20.22 36.98 -38.00
C VAL A 1052 -19.27 37.14 -39.20
N THR A 1053 -19.14 38.36 -39.73
CA THR A 1053 -18.35 38.65 -40.94
C THR A 1053 -16.95 39.18 -40.66
N ASP A 1054 -16.53 39.20 -39.40
CA ASP A 1054 -15.18 39.63 -39.00
C ASP A 1054 -14.16 38.48 -39.06
N GLU A 1055 -12.92 38.78 -38.68
CA GLU A 1055 -11.78 37.84 -38.73
C GLU A 1055 -11.95 36.59 -37.84
N ARG A 1056 -12.90 36.57 -36.89
CA ARG A 1056 -13.12 35.43 -36.00
C ARG A 1056 -13.65 34.19 -36.72
N ASN A 1057 -14.23 34.32 -37.91
CA ASN A 1057 -14.62 33.16 -38.74
C ASN A 1057 -13.56 32.83 -39.82
N SER A 1058 -12.33 33.34 -39.71
CA SER A 1058 -11.27 33.15 -40.72
C SER A 1058 -9.85 33.14 -40.09
N PRO A 1059 -9.32 31.98 -39.65
CA PRO A 1059 -9.92 30.64 -39.74
C PRO A 1059 -10.99 30.41 -38.66
N MET A 1060 -11.91 29.47 -38.95
CA MET A 1060 -12.81 28.93 -37.92
C MET A 1060 -12.02 28.06 -36.93
N MET A 1061 -12.59 27.86 -35.73
CA MET A 1061 -12.03 26.99 -34.71
C MET A 1061 -12.67 25.60 -34.76
N PRO A 1062 -11.91 24.50 -34.65
CA PRO A 1062 -12.46 23.17 -34.41
C PRO A 1062 -13.41 23.14 -33.20
N ILE A 1063 -14.61 22.60 -33.38
CA ILE A 1063 -15.58 22.35 -32.29
C ILE A 1063 -15.81 20.86 -32.06
N ALA A 1064 -15.35 20.00 -32.97
CA ALA A 1064 -15.32 18.56 -32.78
C ALA A 1064 -14.11 17.97 -33.51
N TRP A 1065 -13.34 17.12 -32.83
CA TRP A 1065 -12.14 16.50 -33.37
C TRP A 1065 -11.91 15.12 -32.77
N THR A 1066 -11.12 14.32 -33.46
CA THR A 1066 -10.71 12.98 -33.03
C THR A 1066 -9.21 12.94 -32.80
N ARG A 1067 -8.75 12.03 -31.93
CA ARG A 1067 -7.34 11.71 -31.76
C ARG A 1067 -7.15 10.33 -31.14
N THR A 1068 -5.90 9.93 -30.94
CA THR A 1068 -5.55 8.75 -30.16
C THR A 1068 -4.85 9.10 -28.85
N TYR A 1069 -5.11 8.28 -27.83
CA TYR A 1069 -4.43 8.34 -26.53
C TYR A 1069 -4.21 6.92 -26.01
N ASN A 1070 -2.96 6.53 -25.76
CA ASN A 1070 -2.56 5.16 -25.38
C ASN A 1070 -3.20 4.05 -26.24
N GLY A 1071 -3.37 4.31 -27.55
CA GLY A 1071 -3.99 3.36 -28.49
C GLY A 1071 -5.53 3.39 -28.52
N GLY A 1072 -6.17 4.08 -27.58
CA GLY A 1072 -7.62 4.31 -27.55
C GLY A 1072 -8.07 5.41 -28.49
N ARG A 1073 -9.29 5.27 -29.03
CA ARG A 1073 -9.94 6.31 -29.84
C ARG A 1073 -10.61 7.34 -28.94
N VAL A 1074 -10.24 8.60 -29.12
CA VAL A 1074 -10.77 9.73 -28.37
C VAL A 1074 -11.51 10.66 -29.32
N PHE A 1075 -12.73 11.04 -28.94
CA PHE A 1075 -13.47 12.12 -29.60
C PHE A 1075 -13.72 13.24 -28.60
N THR A 1076 -13.46 14.47 -29.02
CA THR A 1076 -13.65 15.66 -28.19
C THR A 1076 -14.56 16.63 -28.93
N THR A 1077 -15.52 17.21 -28.23
CA THR A 1077 -16.30 18.33 -28.74
C THR A 1077 -16.50 19.41 -27.70
N THR A 1078 -16.48 20.67 -28.14
CA THR A 1078 -16.84 21.84 -27.33
C THR A 1078 -18.34 22.15 -27.38
N MET A 1079 -19.13 21.22 -27.90
CA MET A 1079 -20.59 21.14 -27.85
C MET A 1079 -21.02 20.11 -26.78
N GLY A 1080 -22.33 19.96 -26.56
CA GLY A 1080 -22.90 18.90 -25.74
C GLY A 1080 -23.44 19.37 -24.39
N SER A 1081 -23.63 20.68 -24.24
CA SER A 1081 -24.44 21.23 -23.14
C SER A 1081 -25.88 20.75 -23.24
N ALA A 1082 -26.64 20.87 -22.14
CA ALA A 1082 -28.04 20.48 -22.14
C ALA A 1082 -28.86 21.22 -23.22
N ASP A 1083 -28.55 22.50 -23.45
CA ASP A 1083 -29.18 23.35 -24.45
C ASP A 1083 -28.74 23.07 -25.90
N ASP A 1084 -27.65 22.32 -26.11
CA ASP A 1084 -27.24 21.89 -27.45
C ASP A 1084 -28.00 20.65 -27.91
N LEU A 1085 -28.42 19.77 -26.98
CA LEU A 1085 -29.08 18.50 -27.29
C LEU A 1085 -30.42 18.61 -28.07
N PRO A 1086 -31.21 19.70 -28.01
CA PRO A 1086 -32.34 19.88 -28.92
C PRO A 1086 -31.93 19.79 -30.41
N SER A 1087 -30.71 20.20 -30.77
CA SER A 1087 -30.18 19.98 -32.13
C SER A 1087 -30.03 18.49 -32.42
N GLU A 1088 -30.73 18.02 -33.45
CA GLU A 1088 -30.57 16.65 -33.93
C GLU A 1088 -29.16 16.38 -34.45
N GLY A 1089 -28.52 17.37 -35.08
CA GLY A 1089 -27.14 17.25 -35.55
C GLY A 1089 -26.15 17.00 -34.41
N VAL A 1090 -26.31 17.70 -33.28
CA VAL A 1090 -25.48 17.47 -32.07
C VAL A 1090 -25.70 16.06 -31.51
N ARG A 1091 -26.96 15.64 -31.33
CA ARG A 1091 -27.29 14.28 -30.86
C ARG A 1091 -26.69 13.20 -31.76
N ARG A 1092 -26.86 13.35 -33.08
CA ARG A 1092 -26.33 12.41 -34.07
C ARG A 1092 -24.81 12.38 -34.07
N MET A 1093 -24.15 13.53 -33.93
CA MET A 1093 -22.70 13.60 -33.79
C MET A 1093 -22.20 12.83 -32.56
N LEU A 1094 -22.81 13.04 -31.39
CA LEU A 1094 -22.43 12.36 -30.15
C LEU A 1094 -22.65 10.84 -30.23
N ILE A 1095 -23.78 10.41 -30.79
CA ILE A 1095 -24.12 8.99 -30.96
C ILE A 1095 -23.19 8.31 -31.96
N ASN A 1096 -22.94 8.96 -33.11
CA ASN A 1096 -22.01 8.42 -34.10
C ASN A 1096 -20.58 8.36 -33.53
N ALA A 1097 -20.18 9.33 -32.70
CA ALA A 1097 -18.92 9.30 -31.97
C ALA A 1097 -18.85 8.12 -31.00
N SER A 1098 -19.94 7.80 -30.28
CA SER A 1098 -19.99 6.62 -29.40
C SER A 1098 -19.70 5.34 -30.18
N PHE A 1099 -20.36 5.12 -31.31
CA PHE A 1099 -20.07 3.97 -32.18
C PHE A 1099 -18.64 4.00 -32.74
N TRP A 1100 -18.15 5.15 -33.18
CA TRP A 1100 -16.81 5.28 -33.77
C TRP A 1100 -15.70 5.01 -32.75
N CYS A 1101 -15.81 5.54 -31.53
CA CYS A 1101 -14.82 5.29 -30.47
C CYS A 1101 -14.74 3.80 -30.12
N MET A 1102 -15.86 3.07 -30.17
CA MET A 1102 -15.92 1.62 -29.92
C MET A 1102 -15.62 0.74 -31.15
N GLY A 1103 -15.24 1.32 -32.30
CA GLY A 1103 -14.93 0.55 -33.52
C GLY A 1103 -16.16 -0.08 -34.19
N MET A 1104 -17.33 0.56 -34.06
CA MET A 1104 -18.63 0.09 -34.55
C MET A 1104 -19.15 0.96 -35.71
N GLU A 1105 -18.27 1.42 -36.60
CA GLU A 1105 -18.63 2.36 -37.69
C GLU A 1105 -19.62 1.77 -38.70
N ASN A 1106 -19.71 0.44 -38.76
CA ASN A 1106 -20.69 -0.31 -39.56
C ASN A 1106 -22.13 -0.14 -39.04
N GLN A 1107 -22.30 0.20 -37.76
CA GLN A 1107 -23.61 0.50 -37.16
C GLN A 1107 -24.04 1.95 -37.39
N ILE A 1108 -23.12 2.84 -37.79
CA ILE A 1108 -23.43 4.24 -38.06
C ILE A 1108 -24.22 4.35 -39.37
N LYS A 1109 -25.54 4.55 -39.25
CA LYS A 1109 -26.46 4.69 -40.38
C LYS A 1109 -27.12 6.08 -40.38
N PRO A 1110 -27.41 6.67 -41.55
CA PRO A 1110 -28.07 7.98 -41.63
C PRO A 1110 -29.44 8.05 -40.94
N ASP A 1111 -30.11 6.91 -40.78
CA ASP A 1111 -31.45 6.75 -40.21
C ASP A 1111 -31.45 6.22 -38.76
N LEU A 1112 -30.30 6.24 -38.06
CA LEU A 1112 -30.25 5.89 -36.63
C LEU A 1112 -31.23 6.76 -35.84
N ASN A 1113 -31.97 6.12 -34.93
CA ASN A 1113 -32.93 6.80 -34.06
C ASN A 1113 -32.20 7.57 -32.94
N VAL A 1114 -32.06 8.87 -33.15
CA VAL A 1114 -31.44 9.81 -32.21
C VAL A 1114 -32.49 10.70 -31.52
N SER A 1115 -33.77 10.33 -31.60
CA SER A 1115 -34.86 11.11 -31.02
C SER A 1115 -34.75 11.21 -29.50
N ILE A 1116 -35.10 12.37 -28.97
CA ILE A 1116 -35.21 12.60 -27.53
C ILE A 1116 -36.19 11.58 -26.93
N VAL A 1117 -35.81 11.01 -25.79
CA VAL A 1117 -36.62 10.08 -25.01
C VAL A 1117 -37.25 10.83 -23.84
N GLY A 1118 -38.59 10.77 -23.73
CA GLY A 1118 -39.37 11.48 -22.72
C GLY A 1118 -39.46 12.99 -22.96
N ASP A 1119 -39.95 13.71 -21.95
CA ASP A 1119 -39.99 15.17 -21.97
C ASP A 1119 -38.60 15.73 -21.65
N TYR A 1120 -38.05 16.54 -22.57
CA TYR A 1120 -36.75 17.19 -22.39
C TYR A 1120 -36.86 18.68 -22.70
N GLN A 1121 -36.92 19.49 -21.64
CA GLN A 1121 -36.84 20.94 -21.71
C GLN A 1121 -35.65 21.36 -20.85
N PRO A 1122 -34.45 21.47 -21.45
CA PRO A 1122 -33.27 21.81 -20.70
C PRO A 1122 -33.39 23.23 -20.17
N THR A 1123 -32.79 23.44 -19.02
CA THR A 1123 -32.65 24.76 -18.44
C THR A 1123 -31.50 25.53 -19.10
N PRO A 1124 -31.61 26.87 -19.24
CA PRO A 1124 -30.57 27.67 -19.86
C PRO A 1124 -29.22 27.55 -19.13
N PHE A 1125 -28.13 27.38 -19.88
CA PHE A 1125 -26.78 27.36 -19.33
C PHE A 1125 -26.43 28.64 -18.55
N GLY A 1126 -25.55 28.49 -17.57
CA GLY A 1126 -25.01 29.55 -16.71
C GLY A 1126 -24.79 29.08 -15.27
N PHE A 1127 -23.85 29.76 -14.60
CA PHE A 1127 -23.51 29.51 -13.20
C PHE A 1127 -24.71 29.66 -12.26
N GLY A 1128 -24.83 28.73 -11.31
CA GLY A 1128 -25.87 28.77 -10.27
C GLY A 1128 -27.31 28.66 -10.80
N LYS A 1129 -27.50 28.28 -12.06
CA LYS A 1129 -28.83 28.07 -12.66
C LYS A 1129 -29.34 26.64 -12.53
N PHE A 1130 -28.56 25.74 -11.90
CA PHE A 1130 -28.99 24.39 -11.62
C PHE A 1130 -30.23 24.33 -10.74
N ILE A 1131 -31.04 23.28 -10.91
CA ILE A 1131 -32.26 23.09 -10.12
C ILE A 1131 -31.85 22.47 -8.77
N PRO A 1132 -31.91 23.21 -7.65
CA PRO A 1132 -31.52 22.67 -6.35
C PRO A 1132 -32.52 21.60 -5.87
N GLY A 1133 -32.08 20.69 -5.01
CA GLY A 1133 -32.95 19.63 -4.47
C GLY A 1133 -33.17 18.44 -5.41
N LYS A 1134 -32.57 18.44 -6.60
CA LYS A 1134 -32.68 17.33 -7.56
C LYS A 1134 -31.79 16.16 -7.15
N ARG A 1135 -32.31 14.94 -7.29
CA ARG A 1135 -31.60 13.67 -7.06
C ARG A 1135 -31.46 12.91 -8.37
N PRO A 1136 -30.53 11.94 -8.47
CA PRO A 1136 -30.42 11.06 -9.63
C PRO A 1136 -31.76 10.45 -10.07
N SER A 1137 -32.55 9.93 -9.13
CA SER A 1137 -33.89 9.38 -9.42
C SER A 1137 -34.85 10.37 -10.10
N ASP A 1138 -34.71 11.68 -9.93
CA ASP A 1138 -35.55 12.67 -10.62
C ASP A 1138 -35.34 12.69 -12.13
N TYR A 1139 -34.19 12.19 -12.60
CA TYR A 1139 -33.85 12.07 -14.01
C TYR A 1139 -34.11 10.67 -14.58
N ALA A 1140 -34.65 9.75 -13.77
CA ALA A 1140 -35.07 8.43 -14.24
C ALA A 1140 -36.19 8.51 -15.29
N ILE A 1141 -36.47 7.40 -15.97
CA ILE A 1141 -37.65 7.28 -16.83
C ILE A 1141 -38.83 6.99 -15.89
N GLY A 1142 -39.83 7.88 -15.84
CA GLY A 1142 -41.08 7.60 -15.11
C GLY A 1142 -41.81 6.40 -15.70
N GLU A 1143 -42.71 5.76 -14.94
CA GLU A 1143 -43.54 4.65 -15.44
C GLU A 1143 -44.16 5.03 -16.80
N LEU A 1144 -43.66 4.39 -17.86
CA LEU A 1144 -44.23 4.50 -19.20
C LEU A 1144 -45.65 3.96 -19.12
N THR A 1145 -46.65 4.84 -19.18
CA THR A 1145 -48.03 4.40 -19.40
C THR A 1145 -48.09 3.75 -20.78
N GLU A 1146 -48.84 2.64 -20.93
CA GLU A 1146 -49.02 1.84 -22.16
C GLU A 1146 -49.41 2.63 -23.45
N ALA A 1147 -49.55 3.95 -23.39
CA ALA A 1147 -49.85 4.84 -24.51
C ALA A 1147 -48.64 5.65 -25.05
N GLN A 1148 -47.44 5.47 -24.49
CA GLN A 1148 -46.16 5.94 -25.05
C GLN A 1148 -45.39 4.76 -25.63
#